data_AF-A0A329SV05-F1
#
_entry.id   AF-A0A329SV05-F1
#
_cell.length_a   1.000
_cell.length_b   1.000
_cell.length_c   1.000
_cell.angle_alpha   90.00
_cell.angle_beta   90.00
_cell.angle_gamma   90.00
#
_symmetry.space_group_name_H-M   'P 1'
#
loop_
_entity.id
_entity.type
_entity.pdbx_description
1 polymer ?
#
loop_
_entity_poly.entity_id
_entity_poly.type
_entity_poly.pdbx_seq_one_letter_code
_entity_poly.pdbx_strand_id
1 'polypeptide(L)'
;MATTKKSTAPMPAARKKVFRATAGLTIDQQLQMASQLQAQGDDVLNTIRQMKKSSKNQKQTTKTNNLKFEWLQEHSRLKKLEENCSKELESLLLRMYNEASTARESKKAVPQHTSSTNNVSTPRSDGDNQQNDEDDSDNSPPPASTTLMSTSTIYAAELEDLIRTEQLNRVALIKQISSEREQRAALKQFLSAFSHEQDADRHQEKNNQSSSGNMQANVRQLIYDAVIGRQMIEASLEEEVEACDKDFDACYQKVLDTLRNNTNSAANTAYKQQDQEQGIAAMLEAAGGNDCSDEMLRFEISDEFRKVFAHLQDDLADYQKEFINAASASDVAGSIEAAASKCGGWSEADEERFLKVLRSYEKKRGTGKKPQLLYDQLALVLPSVRLLELKKHVKFHQHFRFLQEKRKDRQREFQRKLEELQDNATTRFRMAVEQGQERIRRQQQLTEMQQQCEQRHEQISQWRETKEAKERIERQQREIEQLLENQKQHEEELQWRRKHDQQKIAVDEYKKGKILQIMADEKLTIEEDQRREEERAIQSVVNAERVQYRHHEFERKIEEMKQEELHKAQLEEQRLAKLNELKEKTPYAQIIANIAPDPERTRQETAAFRANVEAAQEGLPITETGLFPSNGYDCETLFKNARFKLGIALRNAGLNSSEYARQALTNVKVCNVGAYRNHVAEPTKLW
;
A
#
# COMPACT_ATOMS: atom_id res chain seq x y z
N MET A 1 21.30 3.26 -17.55
CA MET A 1 22.62 3.26 -18.22
C MET A 1 23.63 2.56 -17.32
N ALA A 2 23.91 1.29 -17.58
CA ALA A 2 25.03 0.55 -17.01
C ALA A 2 25.38 -0.55 -18.01
N THR A 3 26.53 -0.40 -18.67
CA THR A 3 26.99 -1.27 -19.75
C THR A 3 27.72 -2.48 -19.18
N THR A 4 27.08 -3.65 -19.22
CA THR A 4 27.71 -4.92 -18.86
C THR A 4 28.49 -5.47 -20.06
N LYS A 5 29.83 -5.38 -19.97
CA LYS A 5 30.77 -6.03 -20.88
C LYS A 5 30.61 -7.55 -20.81
N LYS A 6 30.14 -8.16 -21.90
CA LYS A 6 30.10 -9.62 -22.10
C LYS A 6 31.51 -10.11 -22.45
N SER A 7 32.14 -10.81 -21.51
CA SER A 7 33.39 -11.54 -21.72
C SER A 7 33.08 -12.86 -22.45
N THR A 8 33.48 -12.96 -23.71
CA THR A 8 33.49 -14.21 -24.48
C THR A 8 34.77 -14.98 -24.16
N ALA A 9 34.65 -16.04 -23.37
CA ALA A 9 35.71 -17.03 -23.19
C ALA A 9 35.87 -17.90 -24.45
N PRO A 10 37.10 -18.24 -24.87
CA PRO A 10 37.33 -19.13 -26.01
C PRO A 10 37.03 -20.58 -25.61
N MET A 11 36.18 -21.25 -26.41
CA MET A 11 35.93 -22.69 -26.31
C MET A 11 37.23 -23.49 -26.51
N PRO A 12 37.53 -24.51 -25.68
CA PRO A 12 38.71 -25.35 -25.88
C PRO A 12 38.56 -26.20 -27.14
N ALA A 13 39.56 -26.11 -28.02
CA ALA A 13 39.69 -26.81 -29.30
C ALA A 13 39.98 -28.32 -29.15
N ALA A 14 39.23 -29.03 -28.28
CA ALA A 14 39.50 -30.43 -27.92
C ALA A 14 38.44 -31.44 -28.41
N ARG A 15 37.46 -31.04 -29.23
CA ARG A 15 36.41 -31.97 -29.73
C ARG A 15 36.52 -32.38 -31.20
N LYS A 16 37.56 -31.96 -31.94
CA LYS A 16 37.73 -32.31 -33.37
C LYS A 16 38.74 -33.44 -33.67
N LYS A 17 39.17 -34.22 -32.67
CA LYS A 17 40.16 -35.32 -32.86
C LYS A 17 39.73 -36.70 -32.34
N VAL A 18 38.43 -37.01 -32.31
CA VAL A 18 37.98 -38.35 -31.84
C VAL A 18 37.52 -39.29 -32.97
N PHE A 19 37.36 -38.81 -34.21
CA PHE A 19 36.81 -39.63 -35.30
C PHE A 19 37.74 -39.93 -36.48
N ARG A 20 39.03 -39.62 -36.39
CA ARG A 20 40.00 -40.02 -37.42
C ARG A 20 41.33 -40.48 -36.80
N ALA A 21 41.44 -41.79 -36.58
CA ALA A 21 42.66 -42.62 -36.62
C ALA A 21 42.54 -43.82 -35.66
N THR A 22 41.78 -44.84 -36.03
CA THR A 22 41.91 -46.21 -35.45
C THR A 22 42.45 -47.21 -36.48
N ALA A 23 42.81 -46.74 -37.69
CA ALA A 23 43.53 -47.56 -38.66
C ALA A 23 45.03 -47.51 -38.33
N GLY A 24 45.53 -48.53 -37.62
CA GLY A 24 46.97 -48.74 -37.37
C GLY A 24 47.39 -48.98 -35.92
N LEU A 25 46.48 -48.86 -34.94
CA LEU A 25 46.76 -49.16 -33.53
C LEU A 25 46.58 -50.67 -33.27
N THR A 26 47.52 -51.28 -32.54
CA THR A 26 47.39 -52.68 -32.12
C THR A 26 46.21 -52.83 -31.14
N ILE A 27 45.65 -54.04 -31.04
CA ILE A 27 44.50 -54.33 -30.16
C ILE A 27 44.77 -53.88 -28.71
N ASP A 28 46.00 -54.07 -28.21
CA ASP A 28 46.39 -53.63 -26.88
C ASP A 28 46.36 -52.10 -26.72
N GLN A 29 46.76 -51.35 -27.74
CA GLN A 29 46.70 -49.88 -27.72
C GLN A 29 45.26 -49.37 -27.79
N GLN A 30 44.37 -50.07 -28.50
CA GLN A 30 42.94 -49.76 -28.51
C GLN A 30 42.29 -50.03 -27.15
N LEU A 31 42.66 -51.14 -26.49
CA LEU A 31 42.24 -51.45 -25.12
C LEU A 31 42.72 -50.41 -24.10
N GLN A 32 43.97 -49.95 -24.23
CA GLN A 32 44.52 -48.90 -23.37
C GLN A 32 43.82 -47.56 -23.58
N MET A 33 43.53 -47.19 -24.84
CA MET A 33 42.79 -45.98 -25.17
C MET A 33 41.33 -46.05 -24.69
N ALA A 34 40.68 -47.20 -24.82
CA ALA A 34 39.33 -47.43 -24.29
C ALA A 34 39.30 -47.32 -22.76
N SER A 35 40.29 -47.93 -22.06
CA SER A 35 40.42 -47.81 -20.61
C SER A 35 40.68 -46.36 -20.17
N GLN A 36 41.48 -45.60 -20.92
CA GLN A 36 41.73 -44.19 -20.63
C GLN A 36 40.50 -43.32 -20.86
N LEU A 37 39.74 -43.57 -21.93
CA LEU A 37 38.48 -42.88 -22.20
C LEU A 37 37.41 -43.23 -21.16
N GLN A 38 37.39 -44.47 -20.68
CA GLN A 38 36.50 -44.90 -19.59
C GLN A 38 36.87 -44.18 -18.28
N ALA A 39 38.16 -44.15 -17.91
CA ALA A 39 38.62 -43.42 -16.72
C ALA A 39 38.30 -41.92 -16.79
N GLN A 40 38.48 -41.29 -17.96
CA GLN A 40 38.09 -39.89 -18.18
C GLN A 40 36.57 -39.71 -18.12
N GLY A 41 35.80 -40.66 -18.64
CA GLY A 41 34.35 -40.67 -18.54
C GLY A 41 33.86 -40.75 -17.09
N ASP A 42 34.47 -41.62 -16.29
CA ASP A 42 34.15 -41.78 -14.88
C ASP A 42 34.51 -40.53 -14.05
N ASP A 43 35.59 -39.85 -14.38
CA ASP A 43 36.00 -38.60 -13.73
C ASP A 43 35.04 -37.44 -14.04
N VAL A 44 34.56 -37.35 -15.27
CA VAL A 44 33.50 -36.39 -15.67
C VAL A 44 32.19 -36.72 -14.95
N LEU A 45 31.80 -37.99 -14.84
CA LEU A 45 30.59 -38.40 -14.12
C LEU A 45 30.70 -38.08 -12.62
N ASN A 46 31.86 -38.28 -12.00
CA ASN A 46 32.09 -37.89 -10.61
C ASN A 46 32.02 -36.37 -10.42
N THR A 47 32.57 -35.59 -11.34
CA THR A 47 32.46 -34.12 -11.33
C THR A 47 30.99 -33.67 -11.43
N ILE A 48 30.20 -34.29 -12.32
CA ILE A 48 28.75 -34.01 -12.45
C ILE A 48 28.00 -34.36 -11.16
N ARG A 49 28.30 -35.50 -10.52
CA ARG A 49 27.70 -35.87 -9.23
C ARG A 49 28.06 -34.87 -8.14
N GLN A 50 29.30 -34.39 -8.09
CA GLN A 50 29.76 -33.41 -7.12
C GLN A 50 29.08 -32.05 -7.32
N MET A 51 28.94 -31.59 -8.57
CA MET A 51 28.17 -30.37 -8.91
C MET A 51 26.69 -30.49 -8.55
N LYS A 52 26.10 -31.68 -8.72
CA LYS A 52 24.69 -31.91 -8.34
C LYS A 52 24.52 -31.87 -6.81
N LYS A 53 25.50 -32.39 -6.06
CA LYS A 53 25.53 -32.33 -4.59
C LYS A 53 25.71 -30.89 -4.09
N SER A 54 26.64 -30.13 -4.66
CA SER A 54 26.84 -28.72 -4.29
C SER A 54 25.63 -27.85 -4.64
N SER A 55 24.99 -28.07 -5.80
CA SER A 55 23.75 -27.38 -6.18
C SER A 55 22.59 -27.70 -5.23
N LYS A 56 22.46 -28.96 -4.78
CA LYS A 56 21.45 -29.35 -3.78
C LYS A 56 21.70 -28.66 -2.43
N ASN A 57 22.95 -28.60 -1.99
CA ASN A 57 23.34 -27.89 -0.76
C ASN A 57 23.06 -26.38 -0.88
N GLN A 58 23.38 -25.77 -2.03
CA GLN A 58 23.08 -24.35 -2.30
C GLN A 58 21.57 -24.05 -2.33
N LYS A 59 20.76 -24.97 -2.87
CA LYS A 59 19.29 -24.87 -2.79
C LYS A 59 18.76 -25.00 -1.37
N GLN A 60 19.41 -25.81 -0.54
CA GLN A 60 19.00 -25.99 0.85
C GLN A 60 19.39 -24.78 1.71
N THR A 61 20.59 -24.21 1.50
CA THR A 61 21.03 -23.00 2.21
C THR A 61 20.23 -21.76 1.81
N THR A 62 19.81 -21.64 0.55
CA THR A 62 18.91 -20.56 0.10
C THR A 62 17.52 -20.69 0.71
N LYS A 63 16.98 -21.92 0.85
CA LYS A 63 15.71 -22.15 1.57
C LYS A 63 15.79 -21.80 3.06
N THR A 64 16.86 -22.19 3.76
CA THR A 64 17.05 -21.84 5.18
C THR A 64 17.24 -20.34 5.36
N ASN A 65 17.91 -19.67 4.42
CA ASN A 65 18.05 -18.21 4.44
C ASN A 65 16.73 -17.50 4.17
N ASN A 66 15.89 -17.99 3.26
CA ASN A 66 14.54 -17.43 3.05
C ASN A 66 13.67 -17.56 4.29
N LEU A 67 13.66 -18.73 4.94
CA LEU A 67 12.96 -18.92 6.22
C LEU A 67 13.47 -17.96 7.32
N LYS A 68 14.78 -17.70 7.36
CA LYS A 68 15.37 -16.72 8.29
C LYS A 68 14.91 -15.30 7.99
N PHE A 69 14.81 -14.92 6.72
CA PHE A 69 14.30 -13.60 6.31
C PHE A 69 12.80 -13.45 6.60
N GLU A 70 11.99 -14.46 6.31
CA GLU A 70 10.56 -14.48 6.66
C GLU A 70 10.36 -14.37 8.18
N TRP A 71 11.14 -15.12 8.96
CA TRP A 71 11.09 -15.05 10.42
C TRP A 71 11.50 -13.67 10.96
N LEU A 72 12.55 -13.05 10.41
CA LEU A 72 12.96 -11.69 10.78
C LEU A 72 11.89 -10.66 10.41
N GLN A 73 11.22 -10.83 9.28
CA GLN A 73 10.14 -9.96 8.84
C GLN A 73 8.92 -10.08 9.76
N GLU A 74 8.54 -11.31 10.13
CA GLU A 74 7.43 -11.54 11.08
C GLU A 74 7.77 -11.04 12.48
N HIS A 75 9.00 -11.24 12.95
CA HIS A 75 9.46 -10.67 14.22
C HIS A 75 9.42 -9.13 14.20
N SER A 76 9.82 -8.50 13.10
CA SER A 76 9.70 -7.04 12.94
C SER A 76 8.24 -6.57 12.91
N ARG A 77 7.34 -7.35 12.29
CA ARG A 77 5.89 -7.09 12.27
C ARG A 77 5.28 -7.17 13.67
N LEU A 78 5.60 -8.23 14.43
CA LEU A 78 5.12 -8.43 15.80
C LEU A 78 5.62 -7.32 16.73
N LYS A 79 6.89 -6.92 16.62
CA LYS A 79 7.43 -5.80 17.40
C LYS A 79 6.71 -4.48 17.12
N LYS A 80 6.34 -4.20 15.86
CA LYS A 80 5.54 -3.02 15.52
C LYS A 80 4.12 -3.07 16.11
N LEU A 81 3.50 -4.26 16.12
CA LEU A 81 2.20 -4.45 16.76
C LEU A 81 2.27 -4.21 18.27
N GLU A 82 3.31 -4.71 18.94
CA GLU A 82 3.56 -4.48 20.36
C GLU A 82 3.77 -2.98 20.68
N GLU A 83 4.58 -2.28 19.88
CA GLU A 83 4.80 -0.83 20.01
C GLU A 83 3.51 -0.04 19.78
N ASN A 84 2.66 -0.44 18.83
CA ASN A 84 1.37 0.20 18.58
C ASN A 84 0.39 -0.02 19.75
N CYS A 85 0.25 -1.25 20.23
CA CYS A 85 -0.62 -1.55 21.39
C CYS A 85 -0.18 -0.79 22.63
N SER A 86 1.15 -0.66 22.85
CA SER A 86 1.69 0.12 23.96
C SER A 86 1.33 1.61 23.86
N LYS A 87 1.41 2.20 22.66
CA LYS A 87 1.00 3.60 22.42
C LYS A 87 -0.50 3.82 22.59
N GLU A 88 -1.32 2.88 22.15
CA GLU A 88 -2.77 2.95 22.34
C GLU A 88 -3.13 2.93 23.83
N LEU A 89 -2.51 2.02 24.60
CA LEU A 89 -2.68 1.96 26.06
C LEU A 89 -2.22 3.26 26.75
N GLU A 90 -1.05 3.79 26.40
CA GLU A 90 -0.57 5.08 26.94
C GLU A 90 -1.55 6.22 26.62
N SER A 91 -2.09 6.26 25.39
CA SER A 91 -3.07 7.28 24.99
C SER A 91 -4.39 7.17 25.76
N LEU A 92 -4.83 5.94 26.06
CA LEU A 92 -6.03 5.67 26.85
C LEU A 92 -5.83 6.12 28.29
N LEU A 93 -4.70 5.76 28.90
CA LEU A 93 -4.35 6.18 30.26
C LEU A 93 -4.25 7.71 30.37
N LEU A 94 -3.64 8.36 29.39
CA LEU A 94 -3.54 9.83 29.37
C LEU A 94 -4.92 10.49 29.21
N ARG A 95 -5.82 9.91 28.41
CA ARG A 95 -7.20 10.38 28.28
C ARG A 95 -7.95 10.25 29.60
N MET A 96 -7.90 9.08 30.24
CA MET A 96 -8.54 8.85 31.55
C MET A 96 -8.00 9.81 32.62
N TYR A 97 -6.69 10.07 32.64
CA TYR A 97 -6.08 11.03 33.55
C TYR A 97 -6.58 12.47 33.32
N ASN A 98 -6.68 12.89 32.06
CA ASN A 98 -7.18 14.23 31.71
C ASN A 98 -8.68 14.37 32.01
N GLU A 99 -9.48 13.33 31.78
CA GLU A 99 -10.91 13.30 32.14
C GLU A 99 -11.09 13.39 33.67
N ALA A 100 -10.30 12.64 34.44
CA ALA A 100 -10.31 12.74 35.90
C ALA A 100 -9.85 14.13 36.42
N SER A 101 -8.88 14.75 35.74
CA SER A 101 -8.37 16.09 36.10
C SER A 101 -9.37 17.20 35.76
N THR A 102 -10.00 17.15 34.59
CA THR A 102 -11.02 18.13 34.18
C THR A 102 -12.31 18.00 34.99
N ALA A 103 -12.66 16.80 35.44
CA ALA A 103 -13.75 16.58 36.40
C ALA A 103 -13.48 17.23 37.78
N ARG A 104 -12.21 17.43 38.17
CA ARG A 104 -11.84 18.17 39.39
C ARG A 104 -11.90 19.69 39.21
N GLU A 105 -11.50 20.22 38.06
CA GLU A 105 -11.47 21.67 37.81
C GLU A 105 -12.87 22.27 37.57
N SER A 106 -13.74 21.53 36.88
CA SER A 106 -15.14 21.95 36.62
C SER A 106 -15.98 22.10 37.90
N LYS A 107 -15.61 21.48 39.01
CA LYS A 107 -16.25 21.67 40.33
C LYS A 107 -15.69 22.83 41.16
N LYS A 108 -14.55 23.42 40.77
CA LYS A 108 -13.94 24.56 41.48
C LYS A 108 -14.37 25.94 40.94
N ALA A 109 -15.03 25.96 39.78
CA ALA A 109 -15.56 27.18 39.15
C ALA A 109 -17.07 27.35 39.39
N VAL A 110 -17.47 27.46 40.67
CA VAL A 110 -18.77 28.09 41.02
C VAL A 110 -18.45 29.55 41.39
N PRO A 111 -18.95 30.56 40.67
CA PRO A 111 -18.63 31.96 40.94
C PRO A 111 -19.30 32.40 42.25
N GLN A 112 -18.50 32.87 43.21
CA GLN A 112 -19.02 33.66 44.32
C GLN A 112 -19.51 35.01 43.77
N HIS A 113 -20.82 35.22 43.82
CA HIS A 113 -21.45 36.53 43.64
C HIS A 113 -20.99 37.46 44.77
N THR A 114 -20.14 38.43 44.46
CA THR A 114 -19.93 39.61 45.31
C THR A 114 -20.82 40.75 44.83
N SER A 115 -21.71 41.19 45.71
CA SER A 115 -22.48 42.42 45.61
C SER A 115 -21.57 43.66 45.59
N SER A 116 -21.69 44.50 44.56
CA SER A 116 -21.25 45.90 44.63
C SER A 116 -22.11 46.79 43.73
N THR A 117 -22.71 47.78 44.36
CA THR A 117 -23.56 48.87 43.89
C THR A 117 -22.83 49.86 42.97
N ASN A 118 -23.41 50.24 41.82
CA ASN A 118 -23.85 51.63 41.54
C ASN A 118 -24.23 51.89 40.06
N ASN A 119 -25.37 52.57 39.93
CA ASN A 119 -25.73 53.62 38.96
C ASN A 119 -26.27 53.32 37.54
N VAL A 120 -27.56 53.68 37.40
CA VAL A 120 -28.13 54.64 36.42
C VAL A 120 -28.40 54.15 34.99
N SER A 121 -29.64 53.72 34.72
CA SER A 121 -30.63 54.45 33.87
C SER A 121 -31.81 53.57 33.45
N THR A 122 -33.01 54.02 33.82
CA THR A 122 -34.36 53.75 33.27
C THR A 122 -34.43 53.83 31.72
N PRO A 123 -35.49 53.32 31.02
CA PRO A 123 -36.90 53.34 31.47
C PRO A 123 -37.85 52.15 31.13
N ARG A 124 -38.91 52.09 31.95
CA ARG A 124 -40.33 51.76 31.66
C ARG A 124 -40.69 50.39 31.06
N SER A 125 -41.43 49.59 31.83
CA SER A 125 -42.89 49.43 31.61
C SER A 125 -43.53 48.65 32.76
N ASP A 126 -44.48 49.32 33.42
CA ASP A 126 -45.72 48.90 34.09
C ASP A 126 -45.97 47.41 34.40
N GLY A 127 -46.41 47.16 35.65
CA GLY A 127 -47.05 45.90 36.04
C GLY A 127 -47.16 45.70 37.55
N ASP A 128 -48.16 46.33 38.17
CA ASP A 128 -48.61 46.17 39.55
C ASP A 128 -48.71 44.70 40.02
N ASN A 129 -48.24 44.38 41.25
CA ASN A 129 -49.12 44.13 42.40
C ASN A 129 -48.37 43.62 43.65
N GLN A 130 -48.63 44.33 44.76
CA GLN A 130 -48.92 43.86 46.13
C GLN A 130 -48.00 42.77 46.76
N GLN A 131 -47.13 43.10 47.72
CA GLN A 131 -47.43 43.45 49.13
C GLN A 131 -47.78 42.22 49.98
N ASN A 132 -46.78 41.75 50.75
CA ASN A 132 -46.87 41.66 52.22
C ASN A 132 -45.51 41.32 52.83
N ASP A 133 -45.17 42.14 53.82
CA ASP A 133 -44.15 41.94 54.84
C ASP A 133 -44.44 40.67 55.66
N GLU A 134 -43.40 39.99 56.13
CA GLU A 134 -43.12 39.85 57.57
C GLU A 134 -41.76 39.17 57.83
N ASP A 135 -41.06 39.74 58.81
CA ASP A 135 -39.93 39.21 59.55
C ASP A 135 -40.08 37.73 59.90
N ASP A 136 -38.99 36.94 59.84
CA ASP A 136 -38.36 36.51 61.08
C ASP A 136 -37.00 35.86 60.86
N SER A 137 -36.14 36.14 61.84
CA SER A 137 -34.79 35.62 62.00
C SER A 137 -34.82 34.12 62.28
N ASP A 138 -33.97 33.33 61.62
CA ASP A 138 -33.40 32.17 62.32
C ASP A 138 -32.02 31.77 61.79
N ASN A 139 -31.08 31.81 62.73
CA ASN A 139 -29.72 31.29 62.62
C ASN A 139 -29.77 29.76 62.62
N SER A 140 -29.22 29.11 61.58
CA SER A 140 -28.82 27.71 61.66
C SER A 140 -27.56 27.48 60.82
N PRO A 141 -26.52 26.81 61.35
CA PRO A 141 -25.29 26.56 60.62
C PRO A 141 -25.47 25.45 59.59
N PRO A 142 -24.80 25.52 58.41
CA PRO A 142 -24.93 24.47 57.40
C PRO A 142 -24.19 23.20 57.85
N PRO A 143 -24.74 22.00 57.62
CA PRO A 143 -24.03 20.75 57.89
C PRO A 143 -22.91 20.54 56.86
N ALA A 144 -21.80 20.06 57.38
CA ALA A 144 -20.55 19.81 56.67
C ALA A 144 -20.76 18.91 55.44
N SER A 145 -20.58 19.49 54.25
CA SER A 145 -20.55 18.79 52.96
C SER A 145 -19.17 18.17 52.69
N THR A 146 -18.74 17.26 53.57
CA THR A 146 -17.37 16.68 53.53
C THR A 146 -17.31 15.22 53.07
N THR A 147 -18.44 14.59 52.72
CA THR A 147 -18.49 13.13 52.53
C THR A 147 -18.37 12.66 51.07
N LEU A 148 -18.42 13.56 50.07
CA LEU A 148 -18.31 13.19 48.64
C LEU A 148 -16.90 13.27 48.05
N MET A 149 -15.91 13.74 48.82
CA MET A 149 -14.51 13.71 48.37
C MET A 149 -13.85 12.34 48.59
N SER A 150 -14.39 11.49 49.48
CA SER A 150 -13.73 10.23 49.86
C SER A 150 -13.78 9.15 48.78
N THR A 151 -14.88 9.01 48.03
CA THR A 151 -15.02 7.93 47.04
C THR A 151 -14.10 8.11 45.83
N SER A 152 -13.84 9.36 45.42
CA SER A 152 -12.93 9.65 44.30
C SER A 152 -11.46 9.39 44.66
N THR A 153 -11.04 9.62 45.90
CA THR A 153 -9.70 9.23 46.37
C THR A 153 -9.52 7.74 46.51
N ILE A 154 -10.58 7.02 46.91
CA ILE A 154 -10.56 5.55 47.00
C ILE A 154 -10.41 4.94 45.61
N TYR A 155 -11.18 5.39 44.62
CA TYR A 155 -11.09 4.90 43.24
C TYR A 155 -9.73 5.19 42.59
N ALA A 156 -9.12 6.34 42.91
CA ALA A 156 -7.77 6.68 42.43
C ALA A 156 -6.71 5.76 43.05
N ALA A 157 -6.81 5.45 44.34
CA ALA A 157 -5.90 4.52 45.02
C ALA A 157 -6.04 3.08 44.51
N GLU A 158 -7.27 2.61 44.30
CA GLU A 158 -7.55 1.29 43.70
C GLU A 158 -7.00 1.19 42.27
N LEU A 159 -7.16 2.25 41.46
CA LEU A 159 -6.60 2.31 40.12
C LEU A 159 -5.07 2.31 40.13
N GLU A 160 -4.44 3.04 41.05
CA GLU A 160 -2.98 3.02 41.23
C GLU A 160 -2.46 1.63 41.64
N ASP A 161 -3.13 0.94 42.55
CA ASP A 161 -2.76 -0.42 42.96
C ASP A 161 -2.96 -1.43 41.83
N LEU A 162 -4.02 -1.28 41.02
CA LEU A 162 -4.25 -2.12 39.85
C LEU A 162 -3.19 -1.88 38.76
N ILE A 163 -2.74 -0.63 38.57
CA ILE A 163 -1.62 -0.31 37.67
C ILE A 163 -0.31 -0.90 38.20
N ARG A 164 -0.03 -0.82 39.52
CA ARG A 164 1.19 -1.40 40.11
C ARG A 164 1.22 -2.92 40.00
N THR A 165 0.12 -3.59 40.28
CA THR A 165 0.02 -5.05 40.17
C THR A 165 0.22 -5.52 38.73
N GLU A 166 -0.38 -4.83 37.75
CA GLU A 166 -0.20 -5.15 36.34
C GLU A 166 1.25 -4.91 35.86
N GLN A 167 1.90 -3.84 36.35
CA GLN A 167 3.32 -3.61 36.08
C GLN A 167 4.22 -4.69 36.70
N LEU A 168 3.93 -5.14 37.92
CA LEU A 168 4.67 -6.24 38.56
C LEU A 168 4.50 -7.55 37.78
N ASN A 169 3.28 -7.86 37.34
CA ASN A 169 2.99 -9.03 36.50
C ASN A 169 3.75 -8.97 35.17
N ARG A 170 3.79 -7.81 34.52
CA ARG A 170 4.56 -7.61 33.28
C ARG A 170 6.05 -7.82 33.50
N VAL A 171 6.61 -7.30 34.60
CA VAL A 171 8.02 -7.50 34.95
C VAL A 171 8.32 -8.98 35.25
N ALA A 172 7.43 -9.68 35.95
CA ALA A 172 7.56 -11.11 36.21
C ALA A 172 7.56 -11.93 34.90
N LEU A 173 6.63 -11.64 33.98
CA LEU A 173 6.57 -12.28 32.67
C LEU A 173 7.83 -12.02 31.83
N ILE A 174 8.33 -10.78 31.82
CA ILE A 174 9.58 -10.44 31.13
C ILE A 174 10.77 -11.21 31.72
N LYS A 175 10.85 -11.34 33.05
CA LYS A 175 11.89 -12.15 33.72
C LYS A 175 11.78 -13.62 33.36
N GLN A 176 10.58 -14.19 33.32
CA GLN A 176 10.36 -15.57 32.90
C GLN A 176 10.80 -15.79 31.43
N ILE A 177 10.40 -14.90 30.52
CA ILE A 177 10.80 -14.99 29.10
C ILE A 177 12.33 -14.85 28.97
N SER A 178 12.98 -13.99 29.76
CA SER A 178 14.44 -13.86 29.78
C SER A 178 15.12 -15.14 30.27
N SER A 179 14.62 -15.73 31.35
CA SER A 179 15.13 -16.99 31.90
C SER A 179 14.98 -18.14 30.90
N GLU A 180 13.83 -18.27 30.23
CA GLU A 180 13.64 -19.28 29.18
C GLU A 180 14.58 -19.04 27.98
N ARG A 181 14.83 -17.78 27.60
CA ARG A 181 15.77 -17.46 26.52
C ARG A 181 17.20 -17.83 26.89
N GLU A 182 17.62 -17.55 28.13
CA GLU A 182 18.93 -17.94 28.66
C GLU A 182 19.08 -19.46 28.70
N GLN A 183 18.06 -20.19 29.18
CA GLN A 183 18.04 -21.66 29.17
C GLN A 183 18.15 -22.22 27.74
N ARG A 184 17.37 -21.67 26.80
CA ARG A 184 17.44 -22.08 25.37
C ARG A 184 18.79 -21.71 24.74
N ALA A 185 19.39 -20.58 25.11
CA ALA A 185 20.70 -20.17 24.63
C ALA A 185 21.81 -21.08 25.17
N ALA A 186 21.78 -21.41 26.47
CA ALA A 186 22.69 -22.36 27.10
C ALA A 186 22.57 -23.75 26.46
N LEU A 187 21.33 -24.23 26.23
CA LEU A 187 21.08 -25.50 25.55
C LEU A 187 21.62 -25.48 24.11
N LYS A 188 21.43 -24.39 23.36
CA LYS A 188 21.98 -24.24 22.01
C LYS A 188 23.51 -24.23 22.00
N GLN A 189 24.14 -23.50 22.94
CA GLN A 189 25.59 -23.47 23.07
C GLN A 189 26.14 -24.87 23.38
N PHE A 190 25.51 -25.58 24.31
CA PHE A 190 25.83 -26.95 24.65
C PHE A 190 25.73 -27.87 23.42
N LEU A 191 24.59 -27.88 22.72
CA LEU A 191 24.39 -28.69 21.50
C LEU A 191 25.35 -28.31 20.36
N SER A 192 25.74 -27.03 20.25
CA SER A 192 26.72 -26.58 19.26
C SER A 192 28.14 -27.06 19.58
N ALA A 193 28.53 -27.15 20.85
CA ALA A 193 29.79 -27.73 21.27
C ALA A 193 29.89 -29.21 20.88
N PHE A 194 28.81 -29.99 21.06
CA PHE A 194 28.73 -31.39 20.59
C PHE A 194 28.87 -31.53 19.07
N SER A 195 28.29 -30.60 18.32
CA SER A 195 28.34 -30.63 16.86
C SER A 195 29.74 -30.34 16.34
N HIS A 196 30.50 -29.46 17.01
CA HIS A 196 31.89 -29.16 16.65
C HIS A 196 32.88 -30.25 17.06
N GLU A 197 32.66 -30.99 18.16
CA GLU A 197 33.51 -32.14 18.50
C GLU A 197 33.33 -33.31 17.51
N GLN A 198 32.10 -33.57 17.03
CA GLN A 198 31.85 -34.61 16.03
C GLN A 198 32.47 -34.33 14.65
N ASP A 199 32.62 -33.07 14.26
CA ASP A 199 33.25 -32.71 12.98
C ASP A 199 34.79 -32.66 13.09
N ALA A 200 35.35 -32.40 14.28
CA ALA A 200 36.80 -32.46 14.51
C ALA A 200 37.35 -33.90 14.54
N ASP A 201 36.58 -34.87 15.05
CA ASP A 201 37.01 -36.27 15.16
C ASP A 201 36.99 -37.05 13.82
N ARG A 202 36.38 -36.51 12.76
CA ARG A 202 36.42 -37.12 11.41
C ARG A 202 37.80 -37.11 10.75
N HIS A 203 38.79 -36.41 11.33
CA HIS A 203 40.18 -36.44 10.85
C HIS A 203 41.13 -37.27 11.73
N GLN A 204 40.63 -37.93 12.79
CA GLN A 204 41.46 -38.75 13.68
C GLN A 204 40.82 -40.09 14.05
N GLU A 205 40.23 -40.79 13.07
CA GLU A 205 39.84 -42.19 13.25
C GLU A 205 41.08 -43.11 13.27
N LYS A 206 41.58 -43.37 14.49
CA LYS A 206 42.13 -44.67 14.95
C LYS A 206 42.67 -44.52 16.39
N ASN A 207 41.79 -44.38 17.39
CA ASN A 207 41.96 -45.09 18.69
C ASN A 207 40.89 -44.88 19.78
N ASN A 208 39.91 -43.98 19.69
CA ASN A 208 39.03 -43.69 20.84
C ASN A 208 37.55 -44.08 20.64
N GLN A 209 37.27 -45.37 20.41
CA GLN A 209 35.90 -45.89 20.45
C GLN A 209 35.31 -46.03 21.86
N SER A 210 36.10 -45.86 22.93
CA SER A 210 35.64 -46.00 24.32
C SER A 210 35.20 -44.69 25.00
N SER A 211 35.56 -43.50 24.50
CA SER A 211 35.15 -42.22 25.12
C SER A 211 33.76 -41.73 24.68
N SER A 212 33.36 -42.02 23.44
CA SER A 212 32.07 -41.62 22.88
C SER A 212 30.87 -42.25 23.61
N GLY A 213 31.00 -43.50 24.04
CA GLY A 213 29.96 -44.20 24.82
C GLY A 213 29.74 -43.60 26.22
N ASN A 214 30.82 -43.18 26.89
CA ASN A 214 30.73 -42.53 28.21
C ASN A 214 30.11 -41.12 28.12
N MET A 215 30.40 -40.35 27.07
CA MET A 215 29.76 -39.04 26.89
C MET A 215 28.27 -39.16 26.59
N GLN A 216 27.84 -40.15 25.79
CA GLN A 216 26.42 -40.37 25.54
C GLN A 216 25.67 -40.84 26.79
N ALA A 217 26.32 -41.62 27.65
CA ALA A 217 25.78 -42.00 28.96
C ALA A 217 25.64 -40.78 29.89
N ASN A 218 26.64 -39.89 29.94
CA ASN A 218 26.58 -38.66 30.75
C ASN A 218 25.48 -37.70 30.28
N VAL A 219 25.26 -37.56 28.97
CA VAL A 219 24.16 -36.72 28.43
C VAL A 219 22.80 -37.33 28.77
N ARG A 220 22.66 -38.66 28.70
CA ARG A 220 21.42 -39.33 29.13
C ARG A 220 21.18 -39.14 30.63
N GLN A 221 22.22 -39.27 31.45
CA GLN A 221 22.14 -39.04 32.88
C GLN A 221 21.72 -37.60 33.21
N LEU A 222 22.31 -36.61 32.53
CA LEU A 222 21.94 -35.20 32.72
C LEU A 222 20.49 -34.90 32.31
N ILE A 223 20.01 -35.52 31.22
CA ILE A 223 18.59 -35.41 30.81
C ILE A 223 17.69 -36.05 31.87
N TYR A 224 18.06 -37.21 32.42
CA TYR A 224 17.32 -37.84 33.51
C TYR A 224 17.31 -36.96 34.76
N ASP A 225 18.45 -36.42 35.17
CA ASP A 225 18.55 -35.56 36.35
C ASP A 225 17.75 -34.26 36.17
N ALA A 226 17.71 -33.69 34.96
CA ALA A 226 16.89 -32.52 34.64
C ALA A 226 15.38 -32.83 34.64
N VAL A 227 14.98 -33.99 34.13
CA VAL A 227 13.57 -34.44 34.17
C VAL A 227 13.13 -34.73 35.60
N ILE A 228 13.97 -35.41 36.38
CA ILE A 228 13.71 -35.71 37.80
C ILE A 228 13.67 -34.42 38.62
N GLY A 229 14.60 -33.49 38.38
CA GLY A 229 14.61 -32.18 39.05
C GLY A 229 13.35 -31.38 38.76
N ARG A 230 12.86 -31.39 37.52
CA ARG A 230 11.58 -30.75 37.17
C ARG A 230 10.39 -31.42 37.88
N GLN A 231 10.34 -32.74 37.91
CA GLN A 231 9.27 -33.48 38.60
C GLN A 231 9.28 -33.23 40.12
N MET A 232 10.45 -33.10 40.73
CA MET A 232 10.55 -32.74 42.16
C MET A 232 10.05 -31.32 42.46
N ILE A 233 10.35 -30.36 41.58
CA ILE A 233 9.84 -28.99 41.72
C ILE A 233 8.32 -28.95 41.53
N GLU A 234 7.79 -29.67 40.54
CA GLU A 234 6.34 -29.79 40.32
C GLU A 234 5.64 -30.40 41.56
N ALA A 235 6.19 -31.48 42.14
CA ALA A 235 5.64 -32.09 43.36
C ALA A 235 5.72 -31.16 44.58
N SER A 236 6.81 -30.40 44.75
CA SER A 236 6.94 -29.44 45.86
C SER A 236 5.96 -28.28 45.72
N LEU A 237 5.70 -27.81 44.50
CA LEU A 237 4.71 -26.77 44.23
C LEU A 237 3.29 -27.28 44.47
N GLU A 238 2.98 -28.53 44.09
CA GLU A 238 1.69 -29.16 44.40
C GLU A 238 1.46 -29.27 45.92
N GLU A 239 2.48 -29.64 46.70
CA GLU A 239 2.39 -29.69 48.17
C GLU A 239 2.18 -28.30 48.79
N GLU A 240 2.86 -27.26 48.29
CA GLU A 240 2.65 -25.88 48.75
C GLU A 240 1.24 -25.36 48.42
N VAL A 241 0.72 -25.69 47.23
CA VAL A 241 -0.66 -25.33 46.83
C VAL A 241 -1.67 -26.03 47.74
N GLU A 242 -1.51 -27.33 48.01
CA GLU A 242 -2.39 -28.05 48.94
C GLU A 242 -2.32 -27.49 50.37
N ALA A 243 -1.14 -27.05 50.82
CA ALA A 243 -1.00 -26.41 52.13
C ALA A 243 -1.73 -25.06 52.17
N CYS A 244 -1.64 -24.26 51.11
CA CYS A 244 -2.36 -22.99 50.99
C CYS A 244 -3.88 -23.21 50.97
N ASP A 245 -4.38 -24.23 50.27
CA ASP A 245 -5.80 -24.57 50.24
C ASP A 245 -6.30 -25.01 51.62
N LYS A 246 -5.51 -25.81 52.37
CA LYS A 246 -5.85 -26.20 53.74
C LYS A 246 -5.90 -25.01 54.70
N ASP A 247 -4.96 -24.07 54.57
CA ASP A 247 -4.92 -22.85 55.38
C ASP A 247 -6.09 -21.91 55.04
N PHE A 248 -6.44 -21.80 53.75
CA PHE A 248 -7.61 -21.08 53.29
C PHE A 248 -8.91 -21.68 53.86
N ASP A 249 -9.08 -22.99 53.76
CA ASP A 249 -10.24 -23.70 54.31
C ASP A 249 -10.34 -23.53 55.83
N ALA A 250 -9.21 -23.62 56.55
CA ALA A 250 -9.17 -23.40 58.00
C ALA A 250 -9.56 -21.96 58.39
N CYS A 251 -9.13 -20.97 57.61
CA CYS A 251 -9.53 -19.57 57.82
C CYS A 251 -11.01 -19.36 57.49
N TYR A 252 -11.49 -19.96 56.40
CA TYR A 252 -12.89 -19.92 56.00
C TYR A 252 -13.81 -20.52 57.07
N GLN A 253 -13.46 -21.68 57.62
CA GLN A 253 -14.21 -22.31 58.71
C GLN A 253 -14.20 -21.46 59.99
N LYS A 254 -13.07 -20.84 60.36
CA LYS A 254 -13.03 -19.92 61.51
C LYS A 254 -13.94 -18.70 61.31
N VAL A 255 -14.03 -18.16 60.10
CA VAL A 255 -14.97 -17.08 59.77
C VAL A 255 -16.41 -17.56 59.91
N LEU A 256 -16.74 -18.73 59.39
CA LEU A 256 -18.09 -19.33 59.52
C LEU A 256 -18.47 -19.61 60.98
N ASP A 257 -17.54 -20.10 61.81
CA ASP A 257 -17.77 -20.34 63.23
C ASP A 257 -17.96 -19.04 64.01
N THR A 258 -17.23 -17.98 63.65
CA THR A 258 -17.40 -16.64 64.24
C THR A 258 -18.78 -16.06 63.89
N LEU A 259 -19.25 -16.28 62.66
CA LEU A 259 -20.60 -15.88 62.22
C LEU A 259 -21.71 -16.72 62.90
N ARG A 260 -21.49 -18.02 63.14
CA ARG A 260 -22.42 -18.91 63.86
C ARG A 260 -22.50 -18.64 65.36
N ASN A 261 -21.41 -18.21 65.99
CA ASN A 261 -21.42 -17.90 67.42
C ASN A 261 -22.10 -16.55 67.73
N ASN A 262 -22.10 -15.60 66.78
CA ASN A 262 -22.83 -14.34 66.89
C ASN A 262 -24.35 -14.48 66.68
N THR A 263 -24.83 -15.58 66.09
CA THR A 263 -26.25 -15.75 65.74
C THR A 263 -27.15 -16.17 66.91
N ASN A 264 -26.60 -16.69 68.01
CA ASN A 264 -27.38 -17.13 69.17
C ASN A 264 -27.91 -15.97 70.06
N SER A 265 -27.31 -14.78 69.99
CA SER A 265 -27.85 -13.53 70.57
C SER A 265 -28.75 -12.77 69.57
N ALA A 266 -28.62 -13.10 68.29
CA ALA A 266 -29.26 -12.38 67.18
C ALA A 266 -30.62 -12.95 66.77
N ALA A 267 -31.08 -14.09 67.28
CA ALA A 267 -32.31 -14.73 66.77
C ALA A 267 -33.54 -13.80 66.77
N ASN A 268 -33.74 -12.96 67.79
CA ASN A 268 -34.85 -12.00 67.83
C ASN A 268 -34.62 -10.72 67.00
N THR A 269 -33.37 -10.36 66.74
CA THR A 269 -32.97 -9.21 65.91
C THR A 269 -32.97 -9.60 64.42
N ALA A 270 -32.63 -10.85 64.12
CA ALA A 270 -32.59 -11.45 62.80
C ALA A 270 -33.98 -11.58 62.19
N TYR A 271 -35.01 -11.94 62.96
CA TYR A 271 -36.40 -11.92 62.45
C TYR A 271 -36.82 -10.50 62.02
N LYS A 272 -36.52 -9.47 62.83
CA LYS A 272 -36.84 -8.07 62.48
C LYS A 272 -36.04 -7.55 61.29
N GLN A 273 -34.77 -7.92 61.19
CA GLN A 273 -33.93 -7.60 60.03
C GLN A 273 -34.39 -8.35 58.78
N GLN A 274 -34.82 -9.60 58.90
CA GLN A 274 -35.33 -10.39 57.78
C GLN A 274 -36.64 -9.82 57.23
N ASP A 275 -37.58 -9.44 58.11
CA ASP A 275 -38.81 -8.76 57.70
C ASP A 275 -38.52 -7.41 57.01
N GLN A 276 -37.52 -6.68 57.51
CA GLN A 276 -37.05 -5.43 56.90
C GLN A 276 -36.41 -5.67 55.52
N GLU A 277 -35.52 -6.66 55.38
CA GLU A 277 -34.89 -7.00 54.10
C GLU A 277 -35.91 -7.51 53.09
N GLN A 278 -36.92 -8.28 53.51
CA GLN A 278 -38.04 -8.68 52.65
C GLN A 278 -38.86 -7.46 52.21
N GLY A 279 -39.09 -6.49 53.10
CA GLY A 279 -39.75 -5.23 52.76
C GLY A 279 -38.95 -4.40 51.75
N ILE A 280 -37.63 -4.31 51.93
CA ILE A 280 -36.73 -3.62 50.99
C ILE A 280 -36.73 -4.33 49.63
N ALA A 281 -36.66 -5.66 49.62
CA ALA A 281 -36.73 -6.44 48.40
C ALA A 281 -38.04 -6.19 47.65
N ALA A 282 -39.20 -6.24 48.32
CA ALA A 282 -40.49 -5.97 47.71
C ALA A 282 -40.60 -4.55 47.13
N MET A 283 -39.99 -3.55 47.78
CA MET A 283 -39.96 -2.18 47.27
C MET A 283 -39.04 -2.03 46.05
N LEU A 284 -37.89 -2.71 46.05
CA LEU A 284 -37.00 -2.75 44.88
C LEU A 284 -37.70 -3.42 43.69
N GLU A 285 -38.43 -4.50 43.93
CA GLU A 285 -39.24 -5.15 42.89
C GLU A 285 -40.33 -4.23 42.36
N ALA A 286 -41.07 -3.56 43.24
CA ALA A 286 -42.10 -2.60 42.86
C ALA A 286 -41.54 -1.40 42.07
N ALA A 287 -40.28 -1.02 42.32
CA ALA A 287 -39.58 0.02 41.57
C ALA A 287 -39.03 -0.46 40.21
N GLY A 288 -39.20 -1.73 39.84
CA GLY A 288 -38.70 -2.29 38.58
C GLY A 288 -37.27 -2.83 38.65
N GLY A 289 -36.76 -3.12 39.86
CA GLY A 289 -35.42 -3.66 40.07
C GLY A 289 -35.19 -5.03 39.41
N ASN A 290 -36.24 -5.81 39.15
CA ASN A 290 -36.13 -7.10 38.46
C ASN A 290 -35.87 -6.96 36.95
N ASP A 291 -36.27 -5.85 36.34
CA ASP A 291 -36.03 -5.59 34.91
C ASP A 291 -34.64 -4.99 34.66
N CYS A 292 -34.00 -4.46 35.70
CA CYS A 292 -32.68 -3.86 35.62
C CYS A 292 -31.59 -4.93 35.70
N SER A 293 -30.80 -5.07 34.62
CA SER A 293 -29.63 -5.95 34.56
C SER A 293 -28.40 -5.41 35.32
N ASP A 294 -28.45 -4.16 35.81
CA ASP A 294 -27.36 -3.54 36.56
C ASP A 294 -27.45 -3.92 38.04
N GLU A 295 -26.71 -4.97 38.43
CA GLU A 295 -26.67 -5.47 39.81
C GLU A 295 -26.04 -4.46 40.79
N MET A 296 -25.10 -3.64 40.32
CA MET A 296 -24.46 -2.62 41.14
C MET A 296 -25.47 -1.53 41.50
N LEU A 297 -26.24 -1.05 40.52
CA LEU A 297 -27.30 -0.08 40.76
C LEU A 297 -28.37 -0.65 41.72
N ARG A 298 -28.73 -1.93 41.58
CA ARG A 298 -29.65 -2.59 42.53
C ARG A 298 -29.10 -2.59 43.95
N PHE A 299 -27.81 -2.89 44.11
CA PHE A 299 -27.15 -2.88 45.42
C PHE A 299 -27.09 -1.49 46.04
N GLU A 300 -26.71 -0.47 45.26
CA GLU A 300 -26.66 0.93 45.71
C GLU A 300 -28.02 1.41 46.21
N ILE A 301 -29.08 1.17 45.45
CA ILE A 301 -30.45 1.56 45.84
C ILE A 301 -30.89 0.75 47.07
N SER A 302 -30.59 -0.56 47.13
CA SER A 302 -30.88 -1.38 48.31
C SER A 302 -30.19 -0.83 49.57
N ASP A 303 -28.96 -0.35 49.45
CA ASP A 303 -28.21 0.25 50.56
C ASP A 303 -28.79 1.61 50.97
N GLU A 304 -29.23 2.44 50.01
CA GLU A 304 -29.97 3.67 50.30
C GLU A 304 -31.25 3.37 51.12
N PHE A 305 -32.02 2.34 50.76
CA PHE A 305 -33.17 1.92 51.56
C PHE A 305 -32.75 1.50 52.98
N ARG A 306 -31.75 0.62 53.11
CA ARG A 306 -31.25 0.17 54.43
C ARG A 306 -30.87 1.33 55.34
N LYS A 307 -30.18 2.34 54.80
CA LYS A 307 -29.80 3.55 55.54
C LYS A 307 -31.02 4.31 56.07
N VAL A 308 -32.07 4.49 55.26
CA VAL A 308 -33.29 5.20 55.68
C VAL A 308 -34.01 4.44 56.81
N PHE A 309 -34.08 3.11 56.74
CA PHE A 309 -34.63 2.31 57.84
C PHE A 309 -33.77 2.36 59.11
N ALA A 310 -32.44 2.30 58.98
CA ALA A 310 -31.53 2.40 60.12
C ALA A 310 -31.70 3.74 60.84
N HIS A 311 -31.75 4.85 60.08
CA HIS A 311 -32.02 6.18 60.62
C HIS A 311 -33.35 6.24 61.39
N LEU A 312 -34.43 5.67 60.86
CA LEU A 312 -35.70 5.62 61.60
C LEU A 312 -35.55 4.88 62.93
N GLN A 313 -34.86 3.75 62.95
CA GLN A 313 -34.66 2.96 64.17
C GLN A 313 -33.84 3.73 65.21
N ASP A 314 -32.77 4.40 64.78
CA ASP A 314 -31.92 5.24 65.62
C ASP A 314 -32.72 6.40 66.22
N ASP A 315 -33.48 7.14 65.41
CA ASP A 315 -34.29 8.27 65.90
C ASP A 315 -35.37 7.83 66.89
N LEU A 316 -36.02 6.68 66.63
CA LEU A 316 -37.04 6.14 67.54
C LEU A 316 -36.44 5.65 68.87
N ALA A 317 -35.19 5.18 68.84
CA ALA A 317 -34.43 4.81 70.04
C ALA A 317 -33.98 6.06 70.81
N ASP A 318 -33.52 7.11 70.12
CA ASP A 318 -33.14 8.38 70.71
C ASP A 318 -34.32 9.09 71.36
N TYR A 319 -35.49 9.15 70.71
CA TYR A 319 -36.69 9.69 71.34
C TYR A 319 -37.13 8.89 72.57
N GLN A 320 -36.98 7.56 72.55
CA GLN A 320 -37.25 6.73 73.73
C GLN A 320 -36.28 7.07 74.87
N LYS A 321 -35.00 7.27 74.56
CA LYS A 321 -33.97 7.63 75.53
C LYS A 321 -34.20 9.02 76.11
N GLU A 322 -34.50 10.02 75.26
CA GLU A 322 -34.91 11.37 75.67
C GLU A 322 -36.11 11.33 76.61
N PHE A 323 -37.13 10.54 76.26
CA PHE A 323 -38.32 10.37 77.10
C PHE A 323 -37.98 9.75 78.45
N ILE A 324 -37.21 8.65 78.49
CA ILE A 324 -36.83 8.02 79.77
C ILE A 324 -36.05 9.00 80.64
N ASN A 325 -35.12 9.76 80.06
CA ASN A 325 -34.37 10.78 80.79
C ASN A 325 -35.30 11.86 81.37
N ALA A 326 -36.19 12.44 80.56
CA ALA A 326 -37.13 13.47 81.00
C ALA A 326 -38.15 12.94 82.02
N ALA A 327 -38.68 11.73 81.81
CA ALA A 327 -39.67 11.11 82.68
C ALA A 327 -39.08 10.60 84.00
N SER A 328 -37.78 10.28 84.05
CA SER A 328 -37.09 9.84 85.27
C SER A 328 -36.83 10.98 86.27
N ALA A 329 -37.03 12.24 85.88
CA ALA A 329 -36.84 13.39 86.75
C ALA A 329 -37.69 13.29 88.03
N SER A 330 -37.16 13.83 89.13
CA SER A 330 -37.76 13.76 90.47
C SER A 330 -39.16 14.38 90.54
N ASP A 331 -39.45 15.35 89.68
CA ASP A 331 -40.74 16.04 89.55
C ASP A 331 -41.73 15.34 88.60
N VAL A 332 -41.37 14.16 88.08
CA VAL A 332 -42.18 13.33 87.18
C VAL A 332 -42.31 11.90 87.74
N ALA A 333 -41.66 10.87 87.19
CA ALA A 333 -41.80 9.49 87.70
C ALA A 333 -40.83 9.17 88.85
N GLY A 334 -39.79 9.99 89.04
CA GLY A 334 -38.85 9.89 90.17
C GLY A 334 -37.86 8.72 90.11
N SER A 335 -37.96 7.83 89.12
CA SER A 335 -36.99 6.76 88.86
C SER A 335 -37.01 6.34 87.39
N ILE A 336 -35.90 5.75 86.94
CA ILE A 336 -35.78 5.21 85.57
C ILE A 336 -36.73 4.02 85.37
N GLU A 337 -36.91 3.19 86.40
CA GLU A 337 -37.82 2.02 86.36
C GLU A 337 -39.28 2.45 86.20
N ALA A 338 -39.71 3.48 86.95
CA ALA A 338 -41.04 4.05 86.82
C ALA A 338 -41.22 4.71 85.44
N ALA A 339 -40.21 5.41 84.92
CA ALA A 339 -40.24 6.02 83.59
C ALA A 339 -40.29 5.01 82.43
N ALA A 340 -39.64 3.86 82.59
CA ALA A 340 -39.67 2.76 81.61
C ALA A 340 -40.97 1.93 81.68
N SER A 341 -41.69 1.99 82.80
CA SER A 341 -43.00 1.36 82.94
C SER A 341 -44.06 2.07 82.08
N LYS A 342 -44.96 1.29 81.48
CA LYS A 342 -46.08 1.83 80.68
C LYS A 342 -46.99 2.75 81.49
N CYS A 343 -47.01 2.60 82.81
CA CYS A 343 -47.89 3.32 83.73
C CYS A 343 -47.14 4.33 84.61
N GLY A 344 -45.88 4.67 84.33
CA GLY A 344 -45.16 5.67 85.14
C GLY A 344 -44.90 5.25 86.59
N GLY A 345 -44.91 3.94 86.88
CA GLY A 345 -44.81 3.38 88.23
C GLY A 345 -46.13 3.27 89.00
N TRP A 346 -47.27 3.61 88.39
CA TRP A 346 -48.59 3.47 88.98
C TRP A 346 -49.17 2.07 88.80
N SER A 347 -50.14 1.71 89.66
CA SER A 347 -50.93 0.49 89.49
C SER A 347 -51.82 0.60 88.25
N GLU A 348 -52.03 -0.50 87.53
CA GLU A 348 -52.83 -0.51 86.30
C GLU A 348 -54.28 -0.05 86.55
N ALA A 349 -54.84 -0.35 87.72
CA ALA A 349 -56.19 0.07 88.12
C ALA A 349 -56.28 1.59 88.37
N ASP A 350 -55.25 2.20 88.97
CA ASP A 350 -55.22 3.64 89.21
C ASP A 350 -54.90 4.42 87.93
N GLU A 351 -54.06 3.84 87.07
CA GLU A 351 -53.78 4.33 85.72
C GLU A 351 -55.05 4.37 84.85
N GLU A 352 -55.86 3.29 84.86
CA GLU A 352 -57.11 3.27 84.09
C GLU A 352 -58.10 4.33 84.59
N ARG A 353 -58.24 4.46 85.92
CA ARG A 353 -59.06 5.50 86.56
C ARG A 353 -58.57 6.90 86.16
N PHE A 354 -57.28 7.15 86.24
CA PHE A 354 -56.63 8.39 85.84
C PHE A 354 -56.89 8.70 84.36
N LEU A 355 -56.63 7.75 83.45
CA LEU A 355 -56.83 7.92 82.01
C LEU A 355 -58.29 8.17 81.64
N LYS A 356 -59.25 7.61 82.37
CA LYS A 356 -60.68 7.87 82.15
C LYS A 356 -61.05 9.32 82.48
N VAL A 357 -60.55 9.84 83.61
CA VAL A 357 -60.74 11.24 84.00
C VAL A 357 -60.03 12.17 83.02
N LEU A 358 -58.75 11.89 82.70
CA LEU A 358 -57.95 12.68 81.76
C LEU A 358 -58.61 12.76 80.36
N ARG A 359 -59.07 11.63 79.81
CA ARG A 359 -59.79 11.60 78.53
C ARG A 359 -61.11 12.36 78.59
N SER A 360 -61.83 12.29 79.71
CA SER A 360 -63.09 13.03 79.89
C SER A 360 -62.87 14.55 79.97
N TYR A 361 -61.77 14.97 80.60
CA TYR A 361 -61.36 16.37 80.69
C TYR A 361 -60.92 16.92 79.33
N GLU A 362 -60.20 16.11 78.55
CA GLU A 362 -59.73 16.49 77.21
C GLU A 362 -60.85 16.61 76.18
N LYS A 363 -61.86 15.72 76.25
CA LYS A 363 -63.04 15.73 75.37
C LYS A 363 -63.94 16.94 75.57
N LYS A 364 -63.96 17.54 76.77
CA LYS A 364 -64.71 18.78 77.04
C LYS A 364 -63.98 19.96 76.38
N ARG A 365 -64.28 20.19 75.08
CA ARG A 365 -63.79 21.35 74.32
C ARG A 365 -64.53 22.61 74.79
N GLY A 366 -63.89 23.40 75.64
CA GLY A 366 -64.36 24.73 76.05
C GLY A 366 -63.20 25.66 76.38
N THR A 367 -63.33 26.93 76.03
CA THR A 367 -62.42 28.05 76.31
C THR A 367 -62.36 28.31 77.81
N GLY A 368 -61.46 27.61 78.50
CA GLY A 368 -61.24 27.78 79.94
C GLY A 368 -60.83 26.50 80.68
N LYS A 369 -59.89 25.73 80.12
CA LYS A 369 -59.30 24.55 80.78
C LYS A 369 -58.47 24.97 82.00
N LYS A 370 -59.12 25.25 83.13
CA LYS A 370 -58.43 25.50 84.40
C LYS A 370 -57.80 24.18 84.87
N PRO A 371 -56.46 24.07 84.97
CA PRO A 371 -55.79 22.84 85.41
C PRO A 371 -56.28 22.34 86.77
N GLN A 372 -56.71 23.27 87.64
CA GLN A 372 -57.34 23.00 88.94
C GLN A 372 -58.50 22.00 88.83
N LEU A 373 -59.39 22.14 87.83
CA LEU A 373 -60.54 21.27 87.66
C LEU A 373 -60.17 19.82 87.34
N LEU A 374 -59.05 19.60 86.65
CA LEU A 374 -58.52 18.26 86.40
C LEU A 374 -58.04 17.63 87.71
N TYR A 375 -57.30 18.39 88.51
CA TYR A 375 -56.79 17.90 89.79
C TYR A 375 -57.92 17.63 90.80
N ASP A 376 -58.96 18.47 90.83
CA ASP A 376 -60.13 18.28 91.69
C ASP A 376 -60.90 16.98 91.32
N GLN A 377 -61.11 16.73 90.02
CA GLN A 377 -61.75 15.50 89.55
C GLN A 377 -60.91 14.26 89.82
N LEU A 378 -59.58 14.37 89.69
CA LEU A 378 -58.67 13.27 89.98
C LEU A 378 -58.61 12.95 91.48
N ALA A 379 -58.62 13.96 92.35
CA ALA A 379 -58.64 13.77 93.80
C ALA A 379 -59.92 13.06 94.30
N LEU A 380 -61.05 13.25 93.61
CA LEU A 380 -62.30 12.53 93.92
C LEU A 380 -62.27 11.05 93.50
N VAL A 381 -61.62 10.74 92.39
CA VAL A 381 -61.56 9.38 91.83
C VAL A 381 -60.42 8.56 92.44
N LEU A 382 -59.37 9.22 92.93
CA LEU A 382 -58.18 8.63 93.53
C LEU A 382 -57.88 9.26 94.91
N PRO A 383 -58.70 8.98 95.94
CA PRO A 383 -58.56 9.63 97.25
C PRO A 383 -57.30 9.20 98.01
N SER A 384 -56.73 8.05 97.66
CA SER A 384 -55.52 7.48 98.28
C SER A 384 -54.23 8.14 97.81
N VAL A 385 -54.26 8.90 96.70
CA VAL A 385 -53.07 9.47 96.08
C VAL A 385 -52.92 10.94 96.41
N ARG A 386 -51.70 11.40 96.74
CA ARG A 386 -51.48 12.80 97.11
C ARG A 386 -51.53 13.70 95.88
N LEU A 387 -51.99 14.95 96.07
CA LEU A 387 -52.04 15.95 94.99
C LEU A 387 -50.68 16.17 94.29
N LEU A 388 -49.57 16.08 95.02
CA LEU A 388 -48.23 16.20 94.46
C LEU A 388 -47.93 15.05 93.48
N GLU A 389 -48.28 13.82 93.84
CA GLU A 389 -48.10 12.62 93.00
C GLU A 389 -49.01 12.68 91.76
N LEU A 390 -50.22 13.22 91.89
CA LEU A 390 -51.09 13.51 90.74
C LEU A 390 -50.47 14.49 89.75
N LYS A 391 -49.88 15.61 90.24
CA LYS A 391 -49.19 16.58 89.39
C LYS A 391 -47.99 15.98 88.65
N LYS A 392 -47.21 15.16 89.36
CA LYS A 392 -46.09 14.39 88.81
C LYS A 392 -46.54 13.45 87.68
N HIS A 393 -47.63 12.71 87.91
CA HIS A 393 -48.19 11.78 86.92
C HIS A 393 -48.80 12.48 85.71
N VAL A 394 -49.43 13.65 85.90
CA VAL A 394 -49.89 14.48 84.78
C VAL A 394 -48.72 14.93 83.90
N LYS A 395 -47.59 15.34 84.48
CA LYS A 395 -46.36 15.66 83.73
C LYS A 395 -45.81 14.44 82.99
N PHE A 396 -45.82 13.25 83.60
CA PHE A 396 -45.41 12.01 82.95
C PHE A 396 -46.22 11.77 81.67
N HIS A 397 -47.55 11.91 81.74
CA HIS A 397 -48.43 11.78 80.59
C HIS A 397 -48.27 12.88 79.53
N GLN A 398 -47.82 14.07 79.91
CA GLN A 398 -47.46 15.11 78.94
C GLN A 398 -46.21 14.70 78.16
N HIS A 399 -45.16 14.25 78.84
CA HIS A 399 -43.95 13.72 78.18
C HIS A 399 -44.25 12.48 77.33
N PHE A 400 -45.11 11.58 77.81
CA PHE A 400 -45.48 10.38 77.06
C PHE A 400 -46.29 10.71 75.80
N ARG A 401 -47.21 11.68 75.86
CA ARG A 401 -47.92 12.17 74.68
C ARG A 401 -47.00 12.83 73.68
N PHE A 402 -46.09 13.66 74.16
CA PHE A 402 -45.08 14.29 73.31
C PHE A 402 -44.20 13.26 72.60
N LEU A 403 -43.78 12.19 73.29
CA LEU A 403 -43.09 11.05 72.67
C LEU A 403 -43.94 10.40 71.58
N GLN A 404 -45.21 10.11 71.86
CA GLN A 404 -46.10 9.50 70.87
C GLN A 404 -46.29 10.38 69.62
N GLU A 405 -46.38 11.70 69.81
CA GLU A 405 -46.50 12.67 68.72
C GLU A 405 -45.21 12.72 67.90
N LYS A 406 -44.04 12.87 68.54
CA LYS A 406 -42.72 12.77 67.87
C LYS A 406 -42.56 11.48 67.07
N ARG A 407 -42.98 10.34 67.63
CA ARG A 407 -42.93 9.04 66.93
C ARG A 407 -43.81 9.02 65.69
N LYS A 408 -45.04 9.53 65.78
CA LYS A 408 -45.96 9.62 64.64
C LYS A 408 -45.42 10.56 63.57
N ASP A 409 -44.87 11.70 63.97
CA ASP A 409 -44.29 12.68 63.04
C ASP A 409 -43.11 12.10 62.30
N ARG A 410 -42.21 11.41 63.02
CA ARG A 410 -41.06 10.74 62.41
C ARG A 410 -41.46 9.59 61.49
N GLN A 411 -42.48 8.80 61.85
CA GLN A 411 -43.05 7.78 60.97
C GLN A 411 -43.64 8.37 59.69
N ARG A 412 -44.34 9.52 59.79
CA ARG A 412 -44.86 10.23 58.61
C ARG A 412 -43.75 10.77 57.72
N GLU A 413 -42.70 11.32 58.30
CA GLU A 413 -41.53 11.80 57.55
C GLU A 413 -40.79 10.64 56.87
N PHE A 414 -40.61 9.53 57.58
CA PHE A 414 -40.03 8.31 57.03
C PHE A 414 -40.84 7.78 55.84
N GLN A 415 -42.17 7.73 55.95
CA GLN A 415 -43.03 7.29 54.86
C GLN A 415 -42.86 8.17 53.60
N ARG A 416 -42.78 9.50 53.77
CA ARG A 416 -42.52 10.42 52.66
C ARG A 416 -41.15 10.20 52.01
N LYS A 417 -40.11 10.02 52.83
CA LYS A 417 -38.75 9.73 52.35
C LYS A 417 -38.67 8.40 51.60
N LEU A 418 -39.42 7.41 52.06
CA LEU A 418 -39.49 6.09 51.44
C LEU A 418 -40.21 6.15 50.08
N GLU A 419 -41.30 6.92 49.98
CA GLU A 419 -41.98 7.21 48.70
C GLU A 419 -41.04 7.95 47.72
N GLU A 420 -40.36 9.00 48.18
CA GLU A 420 -39.39 9.74 47.36
C GLU A 420 -38.24 8.84 46.87
N LEU A 421 -37.72 7.98 47.75
CA LEU A 421 -36.67 7.03 47.41
C LEU A 421 -37.16 5.98 46.41
N GLN A 422 -38.41 5.52 46.54
CA GLN A 422 -39.03 4.60 45.60
C GLN A 422 -39.22 5.22 44.21
N ASP A 423 -39.66 6.48 44.13
CA ASP A 423 -39.81 7.21 42.87
C ASP A 423 -38.45 7.46 42.19
N ASN A 424 -37.43 7.80 42.98
CA ASN A 424 -36.05 7.95 42.51
C ASN A 424 -35.49 6.61 42.01
N ALA A 425 -35.66 5.53 42.77
CA ALA A 425 -35.26 4.19 42.38
C ALA A 425 -35.92 3.76 41.06
N THR A 426 -37.23 3.98 40.93
CA THR A 426 -38.00 3.69 39.70
C THR A 426 -37.44 4.45 38.49
N THR A 427 -37.08 5.71 38.69
CA THR A 427 -36.50 6.54 37.63
C THR A 427 -35.11 6.07 37.25
N ARG A 428 -34.24 5.77 38.22
CA ARG A 428 -32.89 5.24 37.98
C ARG A 428 -32.93 3.89 37.27
N PHE A 429 -33.77 2.95 37.71
CA PHE A 429 -33.90 1.65 37.07
C PHE A 429 -34.39 1.78 35.62
N ARG A 430 -35.42 2.58 35.37
CA ARG A 430 -35.88 2.85 34.00
C ARG A 430 -34.77 3.41 33.11
N MET A 431 -34.01 4.38 33.59
CA MET A 431 -32.88 4.93 32.83
C MET A 431 -31.80 3.87 32.55
N ALA A 432 -31.49 3.01 33.52
CA ALA A 432 -30.52 1.94 33.34
C ALA A 432 -30.98 0.90 32.31
N VAL A 433 -32.27 0.51 32.34
CA VAL A 433 -32.87 -0.39 31.35
C VAL A 433 -32.82 0.22 29.94
N GLU A 434 -33.20 1.49 29.79
CA GLU A 434 -33.14 2.21 28.51
C GLU A 434 -31.70 2.28 27.96
N GLN A 435 -30.72 2.56 28.82
CA GLN A 435 -29.31 2.55 28.44
C GLN A 435 -28.82 1.15 28.04
N GLY A 436 -29.25 0.11 28.75
CA GLY A 436 -28.96 -1.28 28.40
C GLY A 436 -29.49 -1.66 27.02
N GLN A 437 -30.76 -1.32 26.74
CA GLN A 437 -31.39 -1.54 25.43
C GLN A 437 -30.67 -0.79 24.30
N GLU A 438 -30.27 0.45 24.54
CA GLU A 438 -29.54 1.26 23.57
C GLU A 438 -28.13 0.68 23.28
N ARG A 439 -27.43 0.15 24.29
CA ARG A 439 -26.16 -0.57 24.09
C ARG A 439 -26.36 -1.81 23.22
N ILE A 440 -27.40 -2.60 23.48
CA ILE A 440 -27.74 -3.79 22.68
C ILE A 440 -28.02 -3.39 21.22
N ARG A 441 -28.81 -2.33 20.97
CA ARG A 441 -29.08 -1.83 19.62
C ARG A 441 -27.81 -1.40 18.89
N ARG A 442 -26.91 -0.67 19.55
CA ARG A 442 -25.62 -0.28 18.96
C ARG A 442 -24.75 -1.48 18.63
N GLN A 443 -24.72 -2.48 19.50
CA GLN A 443 -23.97 -3.71 19.25
C GLN A 443 -24.55 -4.47 18.05
N GLN A 444 -25.88 -4.58 17.93
CA GLN A 444 -26.55 -5.16 16.77
C GLN A 444 -26.18 -4.42 15.48
N GLN A 445 -26.25 -3.09 15.46
CA GLN A 445 -25.84 -2.28 14.31
C GLN A 445 -24.37 -2.51 13.91
N LEU A 446 -23.46 -2.60 14.89
CA LEU A 446 -22.06 -2.90 14.62
C LEU A 446 -21.89 -4.30 14.01
N THR A 447 -22.61 -5.31 14.53
CA THR A 447 -22.55 -6.66 13.97
C THR A 447 -23.13 -6.73 12.56
N GLU A 448 -24.21 -6.01 12.27
CA GLU A 448 -24.77 -5.90 10.91
C GLU A 448 -23.79 -5.23 9.94
N MET A 449 -23.15 -4.13 10.37
CA MET A 449 -22.11 -3.46 9.58
C MET A 449 -20.91 -4.35 9.33
N GLN A 450 -20.51 -5.16 10.31
CA GLN A 450 -19.44 -6.13 10.14
C GLN A 450 -19.82 -7.21 9.13
N GLN A 451 -21.02 -7.79 9.23
CA GLN A 451 -21.52 -8.78 8.28
C GLN A 451 -21.59 -8.22 6.86
N GLN A 452 -22.05 -6.97 6.69
CA GLN A 452 -22.04 -6.31 5.38
C GLN A 452 -20.63 -6.10 4.84
N CYS A 453 -19.67 -5.74 5.69
CA CYS A 453 -18.27 -5.64 5.31
C CYS A 453 -17.72 -7.00 4.86
N GLU A 454 -17.99 -8.07 5.60
CA GLU A 454 -17.58 -9.44 5.28
C GLU A 454 -18.19 -9.92 3.95
N GLN A 455 -19.48 -9.70 3.73
CA GLN A 455 -20.15 -10.01 2.46
C GLN A 455 -19.52 -9.26 1.29
N ARG A 456 -19.21 -7.97 1.46
CA ARG A 456 -18.53 -7.20 0.41
C ARG A 456 -17.10 -7.68 0.16
N HIS A 457 -16.36 -8.06 1.21
CA HIS A 457 -15.03 -8.67 1.05
C HIS A 457 -15.11 -10.00 0.28
N GLU A 458 -16.10 -10.83 0.56
CA GLU A 458 -16.30 -12.09 -0.16
C GLU A 458 -16.63 -11.85 -1.64
N GLN A 459 -17.54 -10.91 -1.95
CA GLN A 459 -17.83 -10.52 -3.32
C GLN A 459 -16.60 -10.00 -4.07
N ILE A 460 -15.77 -9.19 -3.40
CA ILE A 460 -14.51 -8.71 -3.96
C ILE A 460 -13.53 -9.88 -4.18
N SER A 461 -13.48 -10.86 -3.28
CA SER A 461 -12.64 -12.05 -3.44
C SER A 461 -13.05 -12.87 -4.65
N GLN A 462 -14.35 -13.18 -4.78
CA GLN A 462 -14.90 -13.89 -5.92
C GLN A 462 -14.66 -13.12 -7.24
N TRP A 463 -14.80 -11.80 -7.21
CA TRP A 463 -14.48 -10.96 -8.37
C TRP A 463 -12.98 -11.00 -8.74
N ARG A 464 -12.08 -10.99 -7.75
CA ARG A 464 -10.63 -11.11 -7.99
C ARG A 464 -10.28 -12.46 -8.60
N GLU A 465 -10.84 -13.55 -8.08
CA GLU A 465 -10.61 -14.91 -8.61
C GLU A 465 -11.11 -15.04 -10.05
N THR A 466 -12.33 -14.56 -10.33
CA THR A 466 -12.89 -14.60 -11.68
C THR A 466 -12.09 -13.73 -12.65
N LYS A 467 -11.61 -12.55 -12.22
CA LYS A 467 -10.74 -11.70 -13.03
C LYS A 467 -9.39 -12.37 -13.31
N GLU A 468 -8.77 -12.96 -12.31
CA GLU A 468 -7.49 -13.65 -12.46
C GLU A 468 -7.63 -14.88 -13.37
N ALA A 469 -8.72 -15.63 -13.25
CA ALA A 469 -9.02 -16.76 -14.14
C ALA A 469 -9.19 -16.30 -15.60
N LYS A 470 -9.91 -15.19 -15.84
CA LYS A 470 -10.03 -14.60 -17.19
C LYS A 470 -8.68 -14.17 -17.73
N GLU A 471 -7.86 -13.50 -16.93
CA GLU A 471 -6.52 -13.06 -17.35
C GLU A 471 -5.59 -14.26 -17.65
N ARG A 472 -5.70 -15.36 -16.89
CA ARG A 472 -4.96 -16.60 -17.18
C ARG A 472 -5.39 -17.18 -18.53
N ILE A 473 -6.70 -17.22 -18.81
CA ILE A 473 -7.23 -17.72 -20.09
C ILE A 473 -6.75 -16.82 -21.24
N GLU A 474 -6.84 -15.50 -21.11
CA GLU A 474 -6.36 -14.55 -22.13
C GLU A 474 -4.85 -14.66 -22.36
N ARG A 475 -4.06 -14.93 -21.31
CA ARG A 475 -2.62 -15.20 -21.46
C ARG A 475 -2.36 -16.48 -22.25
N GLN A 476 -3.07 -17.56 -21.93
CA GLN A 476 -2.97 -18.83 -22.66
C GLN A 476 -3.42 -18.66 -24.13
N GLN A 477 -4.49 -17.91 -24.39
CA GLN A 477 -4.95 -17.63 -25.75
C GLN A 477 -3.91 -16.85 -26.55
N ARG A 478 -3.30 -15.80 -25.96
CA ARG A 478 -2.22 -15.05 -26.61
C ARG A 478 -0.99 -15.92 -26.89
N GLU A 479 -0.64 -16.82 -25.98
CA GLU A 479 0.48 -17.75 -26.20
C GLU A 479 0.19 -18.74 -27.34
N ILE A 480 -1.04 -19.28 -27.41
CA ILE A 480 -1.49 -20.13 -28.52
C ILE A 480 -1.46 -19.36 -29.84
N GLU A 481 -1.98 -18.14 -29.87
CA GLU A 481 -2.01 -17.30 -31.07
C GLU A 481 -0.59 -16.96 -31.55
N GLN A 482 0.32 -16.64 -30.64
CA GLN A 482 1.74 -16.44 -30.96
C GLN A 482 2.39 -17.70 -31.52
N LEU A 483 2.09 -18.88 -30.96
CA LEU A 483 2.60 -20.15 -31.48
C LEU A 483 2.05 -20.44 -32.88
N LEU A 484 0.77 -20.19 -33.13
CA LEU A 484 0.15 -20.36 -34.45
C LEU A 484 0.73 -19.39 -35.49
N GLU A 485 0.91 -18.12 -35.13
CA GLU A 485 1.51 -17.13 -36.01
C GLU A 485 2.98 -17.47 -36.34
N ASN A 486 3.76 -17.91 -35.33
CA ASN A 486 5.12 -18.38 -35.55
C ASN A 486 5.16 -19.63 -36.46
N GLN A 487 4.21 -20.56 -36.30
CA GLN A 487 4.09 -21.71 -37.20
C GLN A 487 3.75 -21.27 -38.63
N LYS A 488 2.79 -20.37 -38.79
CA LYS A 488 2.39 -19.84 -40.10
C LYS A 488 3.54 -19.12 -40.79
N GLN A 489 4.28 -18.26 -40.07
CA GLN A 489 5.47 -17.59 -40.59
C GLN A 489 6.54 -18.59 -41.01
N HIS A 490 6.74 -19.67 -40.23
CA HIS A 490 7.69 -20.71 -40.58
C HIS A 490 7.26 -21.47 -41.85
N GLU A 491 5.97 -21.77 -42.00
CA GLU A 491 5.40 -22.38 -43.20
C GLU A 491 5.53 -21.48 -44.43
N GLU A 492 5.23 -20.18 -44.30
CA GLU A 492 5.40 -19.19 -45.36
C GLU A 492 6.87 -19.04 -45.76
N GLU A 493 7.80 -19.01 -44.79
CA GLU A 493 9.23 -18.96 -45.06
C GLU A 493 9.71 -20.23 -45.80
N LEU A 494 9.23 -21.41 -45.38
CA LEU A 494 9.50 -22.68 -46.06
C LEU A 494 8.97 -22.69 -47.49
N GLN A 495 7.76 -22.18 -47.72
CA GLN A 495 7.19 -22.06 -49.06
C GLN A 495 7.97 -21.06 -49.92
N TRP A 496 8.36 -19.92 -49.35
CA TRP A 496 9.17 -18.91 -50.04
C TRP A 496 10.54 -19.48 -50.42
N ARG A 497 11.22 -20.18 -49.50
CA ARG A 497 12.49 -20.87 -49.79
C ARG A 497 12.34 -21.89 -50.92
N ARG A 498 11.28 -22.71 -50.89
CA ARG A 498 11.01 -23.68 -51.98
C ARG A 498 10.81 -22.98 -53.33
N LYS A 499 10.01 -21.90 -53.38
CA LYS A 499 9.80 -21.12 -54.61
C LYS A 499 11.10 -20.49 -55.10
N HIS A 500 11.89 -19.92 -54.20
CA HIS A 500 13.17 -19.30 -54.52
C HIS A 500 14.16 -20.34 -55.05
N ASP A 501 14.24 -21.52 -54.43
CA ASP A 501 15.10 -22.62 -54.89
C ASP A 501 14.66 -23.13 -56.28
N GLN A 502 13.36 -23.25 -56.53
CA GLN A 502 12.83 -23.59 -57.86
C GLN A 502 13.20 -22.54 -58.92
N GLN A 503 13.06 -21.25 -58.59
CA GLN A 503 13.46 -20.16 -59.49
C GLN A 503 14.97 -20.19 -59.76
N LYS A 504 15.79 -20.45 -58.74
CA LYS A 504 17.23 -20.58 -58.89
C LYS A 504 17.60 -21.72 -59.84
N ILE A 505 16.98 -22.89 -59.67
CA ILE A 505 17.18 -24.03 -60.58
C ILE A 505 16.81 -23.66 -62.02
N ALA A 506 15.65 -23.02 -62.23
CA ALA A 506 15.19 -22.61 -63.56
C ALA A 506 16.16 -21.59 -64.22
N VAL A 507 16.68 -20.63 -63.44
CA VAL A 507 17.70 -19.68 -63.92
C VAL A 507 19.00 -20.39 -64.30
N ASP A 508 19.45 -21.34 -63.49
CA ASP A 508 20.67 -22.11 -63.76
C ASP A 508 20.51 -23.00 -65.00
N GLU A 509 19.33 -23.60 -65.22
CA GLU A 509 18.99 -24.34 -66.44
C GLU A 509 18.98 -23.42 -67.67
N TYR A 510 18.36 -22.25 -67.58
CA TYR A 510 18.36 -21.26 -68.66
C TYR A 510 19.78 -20.80 -69.01
N LYS A 511 20.62 -20.51 -68.01
CA LYS A 511 22.03 -20.14 -68.22
C LYS A 511 22.81 -21.25 -68.93
N LYS A 512 22.63 -22.51 -68.51
CA LYS A 512 23.26 -23.67 -69.18
C LYS A 512 22.79 -23.78 -70.63
N GLY A 513 21.48 -23.63 -70.89
CA GLY A 513 20.94 -23.61 -72.24
C GLY A 513 21.51 -22.48 -73.09
N LYS A 514 21.66 -21.27 -72.51
CA LYS A 514 22.22 -20.12 -73.22
C LYS A 514 23.70 -20.30 -73.57
N ILE A 515 24.49 -20.89 -72.67
CA ILE A 515 25.90 -21.22 -72.94
C ILE A 515 26.00 -22.24 -74.09
N LEU A 516 25.15 -23.27 -74.10
CA LEU A 516 25.11 -24.24 -75.21
C LEU A 516 24.73 -23.59 -76.54
N GLN A 517 23.80 -22.64 -76.53
CA GLN A 517 23.42 -21.88 -77.71
C GLN A 517 24.58 -21.02 -78.22
N ILE A 518 25.26 -20.28 -77.34
CA ILE A 518 26.44 -19.47 -77.71
C ILE A 518 27.52 -20.34 -78.33
N MET A 519 27.81 -21.52 -77.76
CA MET A 519 28.79 -22.46 -78.32
C MET A 519 28.36 -23.00 -79.71
N ALA A 520 27.07 -23.14 -79.97
CA ALA A 520 26.57 -23.55 -81.28
C ALA A 520 26.70 -22.42 -82.31
N ASP A 521 26.35 -21.20 -81.92
CA ASP A 521 26.47 -20.00 -82.77
C ASP A 521 27.95 -19.70 -83.08
N GLU A 522 28.86 -19.81 -82.10
CA GLU A 522 30.30 -19.65 -82.30
C GLU A 522 30.85 -20.66 -83.33
N LYS A 523 30.42 -21.93 -83.27
CA LYS A 523 30.81 -22.93 -84.27
C LYS A 523 30.35 -22.56 -85.68
N LEU A 524 29.13 -22.06 -85.84
CA LEU A 524 28.62 -21.60 -87.13
C LEU A 524 29.41 -20.40 -87.65
N THR A 525 29.73 -19.43 -86.79
CA THR A 525 30.53 -18.26 -87.19
C THR A 525 31.94 -18.63 -87.64
N ILE A 526 32.59 -19.59 -86.97
CA ILE A 526 33.92 -20.09 -87.36
C ILE A 526 33.86 -20.76 -88.75
N GLU A 527 32.80 -21.51 -89.04
CA GLU A 527 32.61 -22.16 -90.35
C GLU A 527 32.37 -21.14 -91.48
N GLU A 528 31.61 -20.06 -91.20
CA GLU A 528 31.42 -18.95 -92.14
C GLU A 528 32.69 -18.12 -92.37
N ASP A 529 33.50 -17.90 -91.32
CA ASP A 529 34.78 -17.20 -91.43
C ASP A 529 35.78 -17.96 -92.30
N GLN A 530 35.82 -19.29 -92.18
CA GLN A 530 36.66 -20.16 -93.02
C GLN A 530 36.30 -20.01 -94.51
N ARG A 531 35.01 -20.01 -94.85
CA ARG A 531 34.56 -19.74 -96.23
C ARG A 531 34.97 -18.36 -96.74
N ARG A 532 34.88 -17.32 -95.91
CA ARG A 532 35.29 -15.95 -96.30
C ARG A 532 36.81 -15.81 -96.50
N GLU A 533 37.62 -16.57 -95.79
CA GLU A 533 39.08 -16.58 -95.99
C GLU A 533 39.46 -17.26 -97.32
N GLU A 534 38.79 -18.36 -97.67
CA GLU A 534 38.97 -19.04 -98.97
C GLU A 534 38.61 -18.11 -100.16
N GLU A 535 37.51 -17.37 -100.05
CA GLU A 535 37.10 -16.39 -101.07
C GLU A 535 38.12 -15.23 -101.21
N ARG A 536 38.70 -14.75 -100.11
CA ARG A 536 39.75 -13.71 -100.13
C ARG A 536 41.06 -14.19 -100.74
N ALA A 537 41.44 -15.44 -100.49
CA ALA A 537 42.63 -16.03 -101.09
C ALA A 537 42.55 -16.05 -102.63
N ILE A 538 41.38 -16.38 -103.17
CA ILE A 538 41.13 -16.36 -104.63
C ILE A 538 41.21 -14.93 -105.19
N GLN A 539 40.61 -13.94 -104.50
CA GLN A 539 40.64 -12.55 -104.95
C GLN A 539 42.03 -11.92 -104.91
N SER A 540 42.89 -12.34 -103.97
CA SER A 540 44.26 -11.85 -103.83
C SER A 540 45.11 -12.12 -105.08
N VAL A 541 44.96 -13.30 -105.69
CA VAL A 541 45.68 -13.69 -106.92
C VAL A 541 45.29 -12.78 -108.09
N VAL A 542 43.99 -12.56 -108.29
CA VAL A 542 43.47 -11.70 -109.37
C VAL A 542 43.91 -10.24 -109.19
N ASN A 543 43.96 -9.76 -107.95
CA ASN A 543 44.36 -8.38 -107.69
C ASN A 543 45.86 -8.17 -107.88
N ALA A 544 46.70 -9.17 -107.60
CA ALA A 544 48.14 -9.12 -107.86
C ALA A 544 48.43 -8.97 -109.37
N GLU A 545 47.74 -9.73 -110.22
CA GLU A 545 47.83 -9.61 -111.68
C GLU A 545 47.39 -8.22 -112.16
N ARG A 546 46.31 -7.66 -111.59
CA ARG A 546 45.82 -6.32 -111.93
C ARG A 546 46.79 -5.21 -111.53
N VAL A 547 47.52 -5.37 -110.44
CA VAL A 547 48.54 -4.41 -109.99
C VAL A 547 49.76 -4.44 -110.92
N GLN A 548 50.23 -5.63 -111.33
CA GLN A 548 51.34 -5.75 -112.28
C GLN A 548 51.03 -5.11 -113.65
N TYR A 549 49.81 -5.30 -114.16
CA TYR A 549 49.37 -4.67 -115.41
C TYR A 549 49.38 -3.13 -115.33
N ARG A 550 48.87 -2.56 -114.23
CA ARG A 550 48.86 -1.10 -114.02
C ARG A 550 50.26 -0.51 -113.88
N HIS A 551 51.19 -1.28 -113.31
CA HIS A 551 52.58 -0.85 -113.19
C HIS A 551 53.25 -0.71 -114.57
N HIS A 552 53.10 -1.72 -115.43
CA HIS A 552 53.63 -1.67 -116.79
C HIS A 552 52.99 -0.59 -117.67
N GLU A 553 51.68 -0.35 -117.54
CA GLU A 553 51.00 0.75 -118.24
C GLU A 553 51.54 2.13 -117.81
N PHE A 554 51.87 2.29 -116.53
CA PHE A 554 52.41 3.53 -116.00
C PHE A 554 53.84 3.80 -116.50
N GLU A 555 54.69 2.77 -116.53
CA GLU A 555 56.06 2.88 -117.09
C GLU A 555 56.03 3.31 -118.57
N ARG A 556 55.14 2.70 -119.38
CA ARG A 556 54.97 3.08 -120.78
C ARG A 556 54.62 4.57 -120.95
N LYS A 557 53.73 5.09 -120.10
CA LYS A 557 53.28 6.48 -120.15
C LYS A 557 54.37 7.48 -119.76
N ILE A 558 55.26 7.10 -118.83
CA ILE A 558 56.43 7.93 -118.48
C ILE A 558 57.39 8.05 -119.67
N GLU A 559 57.65 6.94 -120.37
CA GLU A 559 58.56 6.94 -121.52
C GLU A 559 58.01 7.79 -122.67
N GLU A 560 56.70 7.73 -122.94
CA GLU A 560 56.02 8.57 -123.93
C GLU A 560 56.11 10.07 -123.59
N MET A 561 55.85 10.48 -122.33
CA MET A 561 55.98 11.88 -121.93
C MET A 561 57.42 12.40 -122.09
N LYS A 562 58.41 11.57 -121.78
CA LYS A 562 59.83 11.94 -121.89
C LYS A 562 60.25 12.17 -123.35
N GLN A 563 59.69 11.39 -124.28
CA GLN A 563 59.90 11.58 -125.72
C GLN A 563 59.21 12.85 -126.23
N GLU A 564 57.99 13.15 -125.77
CA GLU A 564 57.29 14.39 -126.11
C GLU A 564 58.00 15.66 -125.59
N GLU A 565 58.56 15.61 -124.38
CA GLU A 565 59.35 16.71 -123.82
C GLU A 565 60.62 16.98 -124.61
N LEU A 566 61.34 15.94 -125.02
CA LEU A 566 62.52 16.06 -125.90
C LEU A 566 62.17 16.71 -127.25
N HIS A 567 61.03 16.34 -127.84
CA HIS A 567 60.58 16.94 -129.10
C HIS A 567 60.16 18.41 -128.94
N LYS A 568 59.49 18.76 -127.83
CA LYS A 568 59.12 20.16 -127.53
C LYS A 568 60.35 21.03 -127.27
N ALA A 569 61.36 20.53 -126.57
CA ALA A 569 62.60 21.25 -126.31
C ALA A 569 63.33 21.63 -127.62
N GLN A 570 63.40 20.72 -128.59
CA GLN A 570 64.02 20.99 -129.90
C GLN A 570 63.26 22.07 -130.70
N LEU A 571 61.93 22.09 -130.62
CA LEU A 571 61.10 23.12 -131.26
C LEU A 571 61.26 24.50 -130.58
N GLU A 572 61.37 24.55 -129.26
CA GLU A 572 61.61 25.80 -128.53
C GLU A 572 63.00 26.38 -128.81
N GLU A 573 64.03 25.55 -128.92
CA GLU A 573 65.39 26.00 -129.27
C GLU A 573 65.40 26.68 -130.65
N GLN A 574 64.72 26.09 -131.65
CA GLN A 574 64.56 26.70 -132.97
C GLN A 574 63.77 28.01 -132.94
N ARG A 575 62.75 28.12 -132.06
CA ARG A 575 61.96 29.34 -131.88
C ARG A 575 62.79 30.45 -131.21
N LEU A 576 63.58 30.13 -130.18
CA LEU A 576 64.43 31.08 -129.45
C LEU A 576 65.56 31.60 -130.34
N ALA A 577 66.15 30.76 -131.20
CA ALA A 577 67.13 31.21 -132.19
C ALA A 577 66.54 32.27 -133.15
N LYS A 578 65.32 32.05 -133.66
CA LYS A 578 64.61 33.04 -134.50
C LYS A 578 64.22 34.30 -133.73
N LEU A 579 63.84 34.18 -132.44
CA LEU A 579 63.45 35.32 -131.62
C LEU A 579 64.64 36.20 -131.22
N ASN A 580 65.80 35.61 -130.94
CA ASN A 580 67.05 36.34 -130.68
C ASN A 580 67.55 37.08 -131.93
N GLU A 581 67.43 36.47 -133.12
CA GLU A 581 67.72 37.15 -134.38
C GLU A 581 66.80 38.38 -134.61
N LEU A 582 65.53 38.29 -134.20
CA LEU A 582 64.58 39.40 -134.27
C LEU A 582 64.89 40.49 -133.24
N LYS A 583 65.33 40.11 -132.03
CA LYS A 583 65.66 41.02 -130.92
C LYS A 583 66.82 41.96 -131.28
N GLU A 584 67.85 41.47 -131.97
CA GLU A 584 68.99 42.27 -132.45
C GLU A 584 68.61 43.25 -133.57
N LYS A 585 67.51 42.99 -134.32
CA LYS A 585 67.09 43.81 -135.48
C LYS A 585 66.11 44.94 -135.15
N THR A 586 65.65 45.08 -133.89
CA THR A 586 64.62 46.06 -133.51
C THR A 586 65.17 47.31 -132.79
N PRO A 587 64.81 48.54 -133.21
CA PRO A 587 65.45 49.78 -132.76
C PRO A 587 65.08 50.27 -131.35
N TYR A 588 64.21 49.58 -130.61
CA TYR A 588 63.74 49.99 -129.27
C TYR A 588 64.23 49.08 -128.13
N ALA A 589 65.13 48.12 -128.41
CA ALA A 589 65.59 47.12 -127.44
C ALA A 589 66.21 47.71 -126.15
N GLN A 590 66.80 48.90 -126.23
CA GLN A 590 67.40 49.57 -125.07
C GLN A 590 66.37 50.14 -124.09
N ILE A 591 65.12 50.38 -124.51
CA ILE A 591 64.11 51.08 -123.69
C ILE A 591 63.36 50.11 -122.78
N ILE A 592 63.19 48.84 -123.20
CA ILE A 592 62.39 47.85 -122.47
C ILE A 592 63.17 47.22 -121.30
N ALA A 593 64.50 47.26 -121.32
CA ALA A 593 65.33 46.67 -120.26
C ALA A 593 65.24 47.38 -118.89
N ASN A 594 64.70 48.61 -118.84
CA ASN A 594 64.80 49.48 -117.66
C ASN A 594 63.50 49.67 -116.85
N ILE A 595 62.45 48.86 -117.04
CA ILE A 595 61.18 49.01 -116.29
C ILE A 595 61.06 47.90 -115.22
N ALA A 596 61.05 48.28 -113.93
CA ALA A 596 60.89 47.40 -112.79
C ALA A 596 59.42 47.35 -112.29
N PRO A 597 58.78 46.16 -112.16
CA PRO A 597 57.39 46.01 -111.70
C PRO A 597 57.22 45.89 -110.16
N ASP A 598 56.24 46.60 -109.58
CA ASP A 598 55.98 46.78 -108.13
C ASP A 598 54.87 45.83 -107.59
N PRO A 599 55.13 44.97 -106.58
CA PRO A 599 54.25 43.89 -106.12
C PRO A 599 53.09 44.26 -105.16
N GLU A 600 53.01 45.51 -104.68
CA GLU A 600 51.98 45.97 -103.72
C GLU A 600 50.52 45.87 -104.24
N ARG A 601 50.33 45.95 -105.57
CA ARG A 601 48.99 45.87 -106.19
C ARG A 601 48.33 44.48 -106.10
N THR A 602 49.11 43.44 -105.84
CA THR A 602 48.65 42.03 -105.89
C THR A 602 48.14 41.48 -104.56
N ARG A 603 48.17 42.26 -103.47
CA ARG A 603 47.93 41.77 -102.09
C ARG A 603 46.71 42.37 -101.35
N GLN A 604 45.84 43.13 -102.01
CA GLN A 604 44.69 43.76 -101.33
C GLN A 604 43.50 42.79 -101.13
N GLU A 605 42.90 42.83 -99.93
CA GLU A 605 41.78 41.97 -99.49
C GLU A 605 40.47 42.26 -100.26
N THR A 606 39.76 41.20 -100.65
CA THR A 606 38.53 41.28 -101.45
C THR A 606 37.26 41.32 -100.59
N ALA A 607 36.19 41.90 -101.14
CA ALA A 607 34.93 42.20 -100.45
C ALA A 607 34.23 40.99 -99.79
N ALA A 608 34.49 39.76 -100.27
CA ALA A 608 33.96 38.53 -99.66
C ALA A 608 34.53 38.24 -98.26
N PHE A 609 35.74 38.71 -97.98
CA PHE A 609 36.37 38.54 -96.66
C PHE A 609 35.75 39.47 -95.60
N ARG A 610 35.29 40.68 -95.99
CA ARG A 610 34.64 41.63 -95.08
C ARG A 610 33.24 41.17 -94.63
N ALA A 611 32.45 40.57 -95.52
CA ALA A 611 31.08 40.16 -95.21
C ALA A 611 30.98 38.99 -94.19
N ASN A 612 31.97 38.10 -94.16
CA ASN A 612 31.96 36.95 -93.26
C ASN A 612 32.39 37.32 -91.82
N VAL A 613 33.21 38.36 -91.68
CA VAL A 613 33.64 38.89 -90.37
C VAL A 613 32.52 39.70 -89.71
N GLU A 614 31.70 40.41 -90.49
CA GLU A 614 30.57 41.21 -89.99
C GLU A 614 29.39 40.31 -89.51
N ALA A 615 29.11 39.20 -90.21
CA ALA A 615 28.09 38.22 -89.82
C ALA A 615 28.41 37.46 -88.51
N ALA A 616 29.69 37.42 -88.09
CA ALA A 616 30.12 36.78 -86.84
C ALA A 616 30.06 37.74 -85.62
N GLN A 617 29.86 39.05 -85.82
CA GLN A 617 29.81 40.06 -84.75
C GLN A 617 28.40 40.52 -84.35
N GLU A 618 27.38 40.29 -85.19
CA GLU A 618 25.97 40.49 -84.81
C GLU A 618 25.47 39.27 -84.02
N GLY A 619 25.52 39.35 -82.69
CA GLY A 619 25.15 38.27 -81.77
C GLY A 619 23.69 37.83 -81.89
N LEU A 620 23.45 36.75 -82.64
CA LEU A 620 22.25 35.93 -82.53
C LEU A 620 22.49 34.84 -81.47
N PRO A 621 21.63 34.70 -80.43
CA PRO A 621 21.81 33.71 -79.39
C PRO A 621 21.45 32.32 -79.94
N ILE A 622 22.46 31.59 -80.40
CA ILE A 622 22.36 30.16 -80.70
C ILE A 622 22.39 29.43 -79.35
N THR A 623 21.23 29.22 -78.73
CA THR A 623 21.11 28.23 -77.67
C THR A 623 21.04 26.83 -78.31
N GLU A 624 21.59 25.81 -77.66
CA GLU A 624 21.77 24.44 -78.21
C GLU A 624 20.47 23.68 -78.56
N THR A 625 19.32 24.36 -78.67
CA THR A 625 18.01 23.77 -79.02
C THR A 625 17.26 24.53 -80.13
N GLY A 626 17.98 24.99 -81.16
CA GLY A 626 17.40 25.37 -82.45
C GLY A 626 16.76 26.76 -82.54
N LEU A 627 16.43 27.17 -83.77
CA LEU A 627 16.08 28.52 -84.22
C LEU A 627 14.80 29.16 -83.62
N PHE A 628 14.13 28.53 -82.64
CA PHE A 628 12.85 29.02 -82.09
C PHE A 628 12.79 28.86 -80.56
N PRO A 629 12.25 29.84 -79.81
CA PRO A 629 12.04 29.71 -78.36
C PRO A 629 11.06 28.57 -78.04
N SER A 630 11.50 27.55 -77.30
CA SER A 630 10.63 26.48 -76.83
C SER A 630 9.78 26.99 -75.65
N ASN A 631 8.55 27.41 -75.91
CA ASN A 631 7.57 27.79 -74.88
C ASN A 631 6.96 26.56 -74.17
N GLY A 632 7.78 25.53 -73.90
CA GLY A 632 7.37 24.29 -73.24
C GLY A 632 7.81 24.24 -71.78
N TYR A 633 7.03 23.55 -70.94
CA TYR A 633 7.48 23.23 -69.59
C TYR A 633 8.55 22.14 -69.65
N ASP A 634 9.78 22.49 -69.25
CA ASP A 634 10.84 21.50 -69.09
C ASP A 634 10.45 20.46 -68.02
N CYS A 635 10.68 19.18 -68.32
CA CYS A 635 10.27 18.06 -67.48
C CYS A 635 10.87 18.16 -66.08
N GLU A 636 12.14 18.58 -65.97
CA GLU A 636 12.77 18.78 -64.67
C GLU A 636 12.11 19.89 -63.85
N THR A 637 11.67 20.95 -64.53
CA THR A 637 11.01 22.10 -63.90
C THR A 637 9.60 21.74 -63.43
N LEU A 638 8.88 20.89 -64.18
CA LEU A 638 7.61 20.29 -63.78
C LEU A 638 7.75 19.40 -62.54
N PHE A 639 8.77 18.54 -62.50
CA PHE A 639 9.01 17.66 -61.36
C PHE A 639 9.50 18.40 -60.12
N LYS A 640 10.06 19.62 -60.21
CA LYS A 640 10.41 20.44 -59.04
C LYS A 640 9.18 21.09 -58.37
N ASN A 641 8.05 21.25 -59.08
CA ASN A 641 6.86 21.89 -58.53
C ASN A 641 6.14 21.01 -57.48
N ALA A 642 6.06 21.49 -56.24
CA ALA A 642 5.43 20.77 -55.13
C ALA A 642 3.95 20.43 -55.39
N ARG A 643 3.22 21.29 -56.12
CA ARG A 643 1.83 21.05 -56.51
C ARG A 643 1.71 19.89 -57.49
N PHE A 644 2.67 19.74 -58.41
CA PHE A 644 2.72 18.64 -59.36
C PHE A 644 3.04 17.30 -58.67
N LYS A 645 4.02 17.29 -57.75
CA LYS A 645 4.33 16.10 -56.93
C LYS A 645 3.15 15.65 -56.08
N LEU A 646 2.48 16.60 -55.40
CA LEU A 646 1.30 16.29 -54.60
C LEU A 646 0.15 15.76 -55.49
N GLY A 647 -0.03 16.33 -56.68
CA GLY A 647 -1.04 15.85 -57.64
C GLY A 647 -0.80 14.40 -58.09
N ILE A 648 0.45 14.04 -58.37
CA ILE A 648 0.81 12.65 -58.70
C ILE A 648 0.57 11.73 -57.50
N ALA A 649 0.99 12.13 -56.29
CA ALA A 649 0.79 11.33 -55.09
C ALA A 649 -0.70 11.08 -54.79
N LEU A 650 -1.55 12.11 -54.90
CA LEU A 650 -3.00 11.99 -54.71
C LEU A 650 -3.66 11.14 -55.80
N ARG A 651 -3.17 11.18 -57.04
CA ARG A 651 -3.63 10.30 -58.12
C ARG A 651 -3.24 8.85 -57.85
N ASN A 652 -2.00 8.58 -57.44
CA ASN A 652 -1.55 7.23 -57.11
C ASN A 652 -2.29 6.64 -55.90
N ALA A 653 -2.71 7.49 -54.96
CA ALA A 653 -3.56 7.10 -53.84
C ALA A 653 -5.06 6.96 -54.20
N GLY A 654 -5.47 7.23 -55.44
CA GLY A 654 -6.87 7.17 -55.88
C GLY A 654 -7.78 8.29 -55.34
N LEU A 655 -7.21 9.34 -54.74
CA LEU A 655 -7.93 10.42 -54.08
C LEU A 655 -8.08 11.68 -54.93
N ASN A 656 -7.66 11.66 -56.20
CA ASN A 656 -7.62 12.83 -57.08
C ASN A 656 -8.99 13.48 -57.36
N SER A 657 -10.08 12.73 -57.26
CA SER A 657 -11.46 13.23 -57.45
C SER A 657 -12.08 13.80 -56.16
N SER A 658 -11.46 13.57 -55.01
CA SER A 658 -11.97 14.06 -53.72
C SER A 658 -11.94 15.58 -53.66
N GLU A 659 -12.98 16.17 -53.07
CA GLU A 659 -13.04 17.61 -52.81
C GLU A 659 -11.90 18.08 -51.90
N TYR A 660 -11.45 17.20 -50.99
CA TYR A 660 -10.29 17.43 -50.14
C TYR A 660 -8.99 17.52 -50.94
N ALA A 661 -8.81 16.69 -51.95
CA ALA A 661 -7.64 16.76 -52.84
C ALA A 661 -7.62 18.06 -53.66
N ARG A 662 -8.80 18.53 -54.11
CA ARG A 662 -8.94 19.82 -54.81
C ARG A 662 -8.61 21.01 -53.91
N GLN A 663 -9.07 21.00 -52.66
CA GLN A 663 -8.72 22.02 -51.67
C GLN A 663 -7.22 21.96 -51.30
N ALA A 664 -6.67 20.77 -51.07
CA ALA A 664 -5.25 20.59 -50.75
C ALA A 664 -4.35 21.14 -51.85
N LEU A 665 -4.61 20.80 -53.12
CA LEU A 665 -3.87 21.34 -54.26
C LEU A 665 -3.97 22.87 -54.37
N THR A 666 -5.13 23.44 -54.03
CA THR A 666 -5.35 24.90 -54.07
C THR A 666 -4.57 25.62 -52.97
N ASN A 667 -4.44 25.00 -51.79
CA ASN A 667 -3.78 25.57 -50.63
C ASN A 667 -2.26 25.35 -50.59
N VAL A 668 -1.68 24.54 -51.49
CA VAL A 668 -0.21 24.42 -51.61
C VAL A 668 0.37 25.75 -52.07
N LYS A 669 1.09 26.41 -51.14
CA LYS A 669 1.83 27.64 -51.40
C LYS A 669 2.99 27.33 -52.36
N VAL A 670 2.87 27.77 -53.61
CA VAL A 670 3.92 27.62 -54.61
C VAL A 670 5.04 28.61 -54.29
N CYS A 671 6.09 28.16 -53.61
CA CYS A 671 7.32 28.93 -53.42
C CYS A 671 8.16 28.94 -54.71
N ASN A 672 7.64 29.54 -55.79
CA ASN A 672 8.43 29.86 -56.99
C ASN A 672 8.67 31.37 -57.08
N VAL A 673 9.20 31.97 -56.01
CA VAL A 673 9.76 33.32 -56.06
C VAL A 673 11.26 33.17 -56.31
N GLY A 674 11.67 33.00 -57.57
CA GLY A 674 13.08 33.09 -57.95
C GLY A 674 13.58 32.29 -59.17
N ALA A 675 12.86 31.28 -59.64
CA ALA A 675 13.41 30.34 -60.63
C ALA A 675 13.20 30.71 -62.11
N TYR A 676 12.61 31.88 -62.42
CA TYR A 676 12.46 32.38 -63.81
C TYR A 676 13.49 33.46 -64.14
N ARG A 677 14.76 33.22 -63.79
CA ARG A 677 15.87 33.97 -64.37
C ARG A 677 16.81 32.98 -65.03
N ASN A 678 16.96 33.13 -66.34
CA ASN A 678 17.91 32.42 -67.19
C ASN A 678 19.26 32.29 -66.46
N HIS A 679 19.63 31.06 -66.10
CA HIS A 679 21.03 30.79 -65.76
C HIS A 679 21.83 30.93 -67.06
N VAL A 680 22.53 32.06 -67.20
CA VAL A 680 23.61 32.19 -68.18
C VAL A 680 24.73 31.29 -67.67
N ALA A 681 24.93 30.14 -68.32
CA ALA A 681 26.07 29.28 -68.07
C ALA A 681 27.36 30.03 -68.47
N GLU A 682 28.44 29.83 -67.71
CA GLU A 682 29.74 30.40 -68.07
C GLU A 682 30.23 29.81 -69.41
N PRO A 683 30.84 30.64 -70.29
CA PRO A 683 31.34 30.17 -71.57
C PRO A 683 32.47 29.17 -71.38
N THR A 684 32.23 27.92 -71.79
CA THR A 684 33.28 26.91 -71.96
C THR A 684 34.29 27.40 -72.99
N LYS A 685 35.53 27.65 -72.55
CA LYS A 685 36.68 27.87 -73.42
C LYS A 685 37.00 26.56 -74.17
N LEU A 686 36.53 26.46 -75.40
CA LEU A 686 37.10 25.56 -76.37
C LEU A 686 37.41 26.39 -77.62
N TRP A 687 38.73 26.46 -77.88
CA TRP A 687 39.45 27.07 -79.01
C TRP A 687 39.66 28.59 -78.91
#